data_AF-A0AB74U1B3-F1
#
_entry.id   AF-A0AB74U1B3-F1
#
_cell.length_a   1.000
_cell.length_b   1.000
_cell.length_c   1.000
_cell.angle_alpha   90.00
_cell.angle_beta   90.00
_cell.angle_gamma   90.00
#
_symmetry.space_group_name_H-M   'P 1'
#
loop_
_entity.id
_entity.type
_entity.pdbx_description
1 polymer ?
#
loop_
_entity_poly.entity_id
_entity_poly.type
_entity_poly.pdbx_seq_one_letter_code
_entity_poly.pdbx_strand_id
1 'polypeptide(L)'
;MKKLMVALIIFWGFVGITSQVYAEELDESDLYKTYLSDIDWEEATHGDDQRYNKEVQKNHPFTRGNEDEVPPPITLEMENGEVEKFEKGIGTVASNPSTITYDVEEVQVEKFKSYIGIDASVKRPAKEGYGEVEKVEIEADEKVIYTTLDEYPEGITTNTPAIKVDVKIPENTKRISLKAYSGKQTWADEIVYAGAYFLSKSQFKDKKDNSAEELPEKRRKISNENPLLMMPLYAHGPEYEKGNYKFWGDDTLVGKWESISDDIKPYTAIQLHPDDLPKNSKSAKDFYEHYLEEAANYVNPKTGKNEPIPLILTVYTAGNESRYTAAHWLDMDWIDNMYKKYSNLHGIFSTENYWIWTNSVEKNAAEYLRLSAKYGGYFIWSEQNEHGSIEKIFGGHNKPDQFKKAVEKYHDNFVFMFKNTPAGSGTDAASHSYMSGLWLTDYAGQWGGLMDTWKWYETGKWKLFAEGNIGKTQGNRQWLTHPEGMLAQEALPIYLNGGSVYNFEHPQYTYSVNNQSTPLFKEVIEPFFRYIIANPAPSKEQMLEKTKSVLYGNLSNYGQGQYYEGLNVDKDQTPLYTTGQFGNIPAVPSSIKREHLESKLSKYNIELIDINDNRLKDLESKKAYFNELYPEIYEGNIFAQKLKNRWFIYNYSYNKNEKQSGIFKFDNYKLEVNIEPHTSIMAEELENKLNIKLSNFRTDKSELWEAATNAEEAKNLPEFSKQQAIDWVKENYIKDTPYGVHRQSIFVVRNVNKKPSIKVNNGRDNSYEAPEIEYDEEQQQAIIKINNNGYLDFDIVY
;
A
#
# COMPACT_ATOMS: atom_id res chain seq x y z
N MET A 1 -27.27 60.51 -18.82
CA MET A 1 -27.76 61.01 -20.13
C MET A 1 -26.58 61.02 -21.12
N LYS A 2 -26.82 61.14 -22.44
CA LYS A 2 -25.86 61.12 -23.57
C LYS A 2 -24.42 61.63 -23.33
N LYS A 3 -23.42 60.87 -23.84
CA LYS A 3 -22.30 61.28 -24.77
C LYS A 3 -21.28 62.36 -24.30
N LEU A 4 -20.05 62.52 -24.83
CA LEU A 4 -19.28 61.78 -25.86
C LEU A 4 -17.73 61.92 -25.63
N MET A 5 -16.99 60.91 -26.10
CA MET A 5 -15.61 60.89 -26.63
C MET A 5 -15.06 62.19 -27.27
N VAL A 6 -13.79 62.51 -26.98
CA VAL A 6 -12.77 63.12 -27.89
C VAL A 6 -11.39 62.51 -27.53
N ALA A 7 -10.45 62.43 -28.48
CA ALA A 7 -9.09 61.88 -28.30
C ALA A 7 -8.01 62.72 -29.03
N LEU A 8 -6.74 62.31 -28.87
CA LEU A 8 -5.50 62.84 -29.49
C LEU A 8 -5.02 64.24 -29.03
N ILE A 9 -3.78 64.32 -28.53
CA ILE A 9 -2.58 64.68 -29.33
C ILE A 9 -1.31 64.27 -28.56
N ILE A 10 -0.23 63.96 -29.28
CA ILE A 10 1.10 63.60 -28.72
C ILE A 10 1.96 64.86 -28.60
N PHE A 11 2.70 65.02 -27.50
CA PHE A 11 3.94 65.80 -27.51
C PHE A 11 4.96 65.25 -26.49
N TRP A 12 6.23 65.18 -26.88
CA TRP A 12 7.35 64.85 -25.97
C TRP A 12 7.84 66.13 -25.28
N GLY A 13 8.11 66.07 -23.98
CA GLY A 13 8.59 67.21 -23.19
C GLY A 13 9.43 66.77 -22.00
N PHE A 14 10.75 66.68 -22.20
CA PHE A 14 11.70 66.36 -21.13
C PHE A 14 11.95 67.59 -20.26
N VAL A 15 11.30 67.68 -19.11
CA VAL A 15 11.65 68.62 -18.02
C VAL A 15 11.59 67.85 -16.71
N GLY A 16 12.71 67.80 -15.98
CA GLY A 16 12.78 67.08 -14.71
C GLY A 16 11.99 67.79 -13.62
N ILE A 17 11.07 67.07 -12.97
CA ILE A 17 10.52 67.45 -11.68
C ILE A 17 11.17 66.54 -10.64
N THR A 18 11.85 67.13 -9.67
CA THR A 18 12.45 66.41 -8.54
C THR A 18 11.36 65.97 -7.57
N SER A 19 10.75 64.81 -7.83
CA SER A 19 9.98 64.10 -6.83
C SER A 19 10.94 63.61 -5.74
N GLN A 20 11.10 64.39 -4.68
CA GLN A 20 11.52 63.84 -3.39
C GLN A 20 10.44 62.84 -2.97
N VAL A 21 10.67 61.57 -3.29
CA VAL A 21 9.94 60.46 -2.67
C VAL A 21 10.38 60.49 -1.21
N TYR A 22 9.51 61.00 -0.35
CA TYR A 22 9.55 60.61 1.06
C TYR A 22 9.40 59.10 1.08
N ALA A 23 10.45 58.40 1.50
CA ALA A 23 10.26 57.05 1.99
C ALA A 23 9.41 57.18 3.25
N GLU A 24 8.14 56.76 3.18
CA GLU A 24 7.39 56.48 4.39
C GLU A 24 8.15 55.38 5.13
N GLU A 25 8.48 55.62 6.39
CA GLU A 25 8.98 54.56 7.26
C GLU A 25 7.85 53.53 7.38
N LEU A 26 8.13 52.30 6.94
CA LEU A 26 7.19 51.19 7.08
C LEU A 26 6.88 51.00 8.56
N ASP A 27 5.63 51.24 8.95
CA ASP A 27 5.18 50.96 10.30
C ASP A 27 5.12 49.44 10.50
N GLU A 28 6.15 48.90 11.17
CA GLU A 28 6.27 47.47 11.44
C GLU A 28 5.13 46.93 12.33
N SER A 29 4.25 47.77 12.89
CA SER A 29 3.07 47.34 13.64
C SER A 29 1.88 46.90 12.77
N ASP A 30 1.82 47.30 11.50
CA ASP A 30 0.82 46.82 10.53
C ASP A 30 1.26 45.51 9.80
N LEU A 31 2.48 45.02 10.06
CA LEU A 31 3.03 43.80 9.43
C LEU A 31 2.89 42.55 10.32
N TYR A 32 2.63 41.41 9.68
CA TYR A 32 2.56 40.13 10.37
C TYR A 32 3.95 39.58 10.65
N LYS A 33 4.24 39.33 11.93
CA LYS A 33 5.46 38.65 12.37
C LYS A 33 5.28 37.14 12.37
N THR A 34 6.14 36.42 11.64
CA THR A 34 6.16 34.95 11.62
C THR A 34 7.59 34.45 11.84
N TYR A 35 7.81 33.65 12.89
CA TYR A 35 9.11 33.00 13.12
C TYR A 35 9.36 31.90 12.08
N LEU A 36 10.57 31.84 11.54
CA LEU A 36 10.94 30.86 10.52
C LEU A 36 10.83 29.40 11.03
N SER A 37 10.90 29.19 12.34
CA SER A 37 10.77 27.86 12.96
C SER A 37 9.33 27.40 13.17
N ASP A 38 8.34 28.29 12.98
CA ASP A 38 6.92 27.94 13.02
C ASP A 38 6.36 27.57 11.63
N ILE A 39 7.03 27.98 10.55
CA ILE A 39 6.72 27.63 9.15
C ILE A 39 7.68 26.57 8.59
N ASP A 40 7.28 25.89 7.51
CA ASP A 40 8.12 24.87 6.85
C ASP A 40 8.87 25.45 5.64
N TRP A 41 10.12 25.03 5.50
CA TRP A 41 10.98 25.31 4.35
C TRP A 41 10.60 24.42 3.14
N GLU A 42 10.90 24.90 1.93
CA GLU A 42 10.86 24.11 0.68
C GLU A 42 12.06 23.15 0.61
N GLU A 43 13.24 23.59 1.04
CA GLU A 43 14.48 22.83 1.07
C GLU A 43 15.28 23.15 2.34
N ALA A 44 15.95 22.15 2.92
CA ALA A 44 16.98 22.35 3.94
C ALA A 44 18.13 21.35 3.76
N THR A 45 19.37 21.86 3.70
CA THR A 45 20.61 21.09 3.57
C THR A 45 21.64 21.53 4.62
N HIS A 46 22.59 20.66 4.97
CA HIS A 46 23.57 20.88 6.04
C HIS A 46 24.90 20.16 5.76
N GLY A 47 25.94 20.49 6.54
CA GLY A 47 27.32 20.02 6.34
C GLY A 47 27.80 18.86 7.21
N ASP A 48 26.98 18.33 8.11
CA ASP A 48 27.28 17.12 8.88
C ASP A 48 27.48 15.91 7.93
N ASP A 49 28.21 14.89 8.36
CA ASP A 49 28.51 13.71 7.53
C ASP A 49 27.35 12.71 7.48
N GLN A 50 26.47 12.70 8.49
CA GLN A 50 25.29 11.84 8.60
C GLN A 50 24.05 12.44 7.91
N ARG A 51 24.20 12.92 6.66
CA ARG A 51 23.19 13.60 5.83
C ARG A 51 21.88 12.84 5.54
N TYR A 52 21.77 11.60 6.02
CA TYR A 52 20.57 10.76 5.91
C TYR A 52 19.91 10.44 7.26
N ASN A 53 20.58 10.76 8.38
CA ASN A 53 20.11 10.47 9.74
C ASN A 53 19.76 11.74 10.53
N LYS A 54 20.35 12.89 10.17
CA LYS A 54 20.14 14.19 10.82
C LYS A 54 19.43 15.17 9.90
N GLU A 55 18.66 16.09 10.48
CA GLU A 55 17.97 17.19 9.79
C GLU A 55 18.24 18.56 10.43
N VAL A 56 18.01 19.63 9.68
CA VAL A 56 18.09 21.02 10.17
C VAL A 56 17.06 21.22 11.28
N GLN A 57 17.45 21.90 12.36
CA GLN A 57 16.71 21.91 13.61
C GLN A 57 15.88 23.18 13.79
N LYS A 58 14.67 23.02 14.32
CA LYS A 58 13.75 24.13 14.67
C LYS A 58 13.81 24.39 16.17
N ASN A 59 14.12 25.62 16.56
CA ASN A 59 14.30 26.13 17.93
C ASN A 59 15.49 25.58 18.72
N HIS A 60 16.31 24.70 18.12
CA HIS A 60 17.42 24.01 18.74
C HIS A 60 18.69 24.11 17.86
N PRO A 61 19.92 24.10 18.43
CA PRO A 61 21.14 23.97 17.65
C PRO A 61 21.23 22.57 17.01
N PHE A 62 22.00 22.43 15.92
CA PHE A 62 21.90 21.29 15.02
C PHE A 62 22.28 19.96 15.68
N THR A 63 23.49 19.82 16.21
CA THR A 63 23.96 18.54 16.75
C THR A 63 23.09 18.12 17.93
N ARG A 64 22.83 19.02 18.89
CA ARG A 64 22.07 18.69 20.10
C ARG A 64 20.56 18.50 19.84
N GLY A 65 19.99 19.16 18.84
CA GLY A 65 18.60 18.90 18.41
C GLY A 65 18.41 17.53 17.75
N ASN A 66 19.44 16.99 17.11
CA ASN A 66 19.42 15.64 16.54
C ASN A 66 19.85 14.53 17.52
N GLU A 67 20.62 14.84 18.58
CA GLU A 67 21.27 13.83 19.44
C GLU A 67 20.76 13.78 20.90
N ASP A 68 20.23 14.87 21.48
CA ASP A 68 19.72 14.86 22.86
C ASP A 68 18.25 14.41 22.93
N GLU A 69 17.91 13.57 23.92
CA GLU A 69 16.52 13.17 24.23
C GLU A 69 15.62 14.37 24.60
N VAL A 70 16.22 15.43 25.16
CA VAL A 70 15.57 16.72 25.45
C VAL A 70 16.47 17.86 24.96
N PRO A 71 16.29 18.34 23.72
CA PRO A 71 17.13 19.37 23.13
C PRO A 71 17.16 20.72 23.89
N PRO A 72 18.31 21.42 23.92
CA PRO A 72 18.42 22.76 24.49
C PRO A 72 17.84 23.85 23.54
N PRO A 73 17.38 25.00 24.05
CA PRO A 73 17.14 26.17 23.20
C PRO A 73 18.45 26.69 22.59
N ILE A 74 18.34 27.45 21.50
CA ILE A 74 19.47 28.12 20.84
C ILE A 74 20.14 29.15 21.76
N THR A 75 21.46 29.29 21.66
CA THR A 75 22.27 30.19 22.49
C THR A 75 23.37 30.91 21.71
N LEU A 76 23.55 32.21 21.94
CA LEU A 76 24.63 33.01 21.33
C LEU A 76 25.28 33.94 22.36
N GLU A 77 26.57 34.22 22.18
CA GLU A 77 27.29 35.26 22.93
C GLU A 77 27.09 36.63 22.26
N MET A 78 26.56 37.59 23.01
CA MET A 78 26.20 38.92 22.52
C MET A 78 27.40 39.89 22.60
N GLU A 79 27.31 41.08 22.00
CA GLU A 79 28.41 42.08 21.98
C GLU A 79 28.92 42.49 23.38
N ASN A 80 28.10 42.36 24.42
CA ASN A 80 28.46 42.65 25.80
C ASN A 80 29.17 41.48 26.52
N GLY A 81 29.33 40.33 25.86
CA GLY A 81 29.92 39.11 26.43
C GLY A 81 28.96 38.25 27.26
N GLU A 82 27.65 38.57 27.30
CA GLU A 82 26.63 37.72 27.92
C GLU A 82 26.09 36.70 26.92
N VAL A 83 25.69 35.51 27.39
CA VAL A 83 25.07 34.47 26.56
C VAL A 83 23.56 34.56 26.65
N GLU A 84 22.90 34.97 25.55
CA GLU A 84 21.44 35.04 25.44
C GLU A 84 20.85 33.71 24.97
N LYS A 85 19.59 33.44 25.35
CA LYS A 85 18.82 32.23 24.98
C LYS A 85 17.66 32.59 24.07
N PHE A 86 17.46 31.79 23.03
CA PHE A 86 16.44 32.00 22.02
C PHE A 86 15.50 30.79 21.93
N GLU A 87 14.26 30.95 22.38
CA GLU A 87 13.18 29.96 22.29
C GLU A 87 12.66 29.74 20.86
N LYS A 88 13.17 30.50 19.89
CA LYS A 88 12.83 30.47 18.47
C LYS A 88 14.10 30.64 17.63
N GLY A 89 14.15 30.01 16.45
CA GLY A 89 15.28 30.09 15.52
C GLY A 89 15.53 28.78 14.79
N ILE A 90 16.58 28.73 13.96
CA ILE A 90 16.93 27.57 13.14
C ILE A 90 18.40 27.19 13.39
N GLY A 91 18.71 25.91 13.60
CA GLY A 91 20.07 25.39 13.76
C GLY A 91 20.49 24.50 12.60
N THR A 92 21.65 24.79 11.99
CA THR A 92 22.26 24.00 10.91
C THR A 92 23.76 23.82 11.14
N VAL A 93 24.40 22.95 10.34
CA VAL A 93 25.85 22.91 10.17
C VAL A 93 26.19 23.51 8.80
N ALA A 94 27.11 24.47 8.75
CA ALA A 94 27.52 25.12 7.50
C ALA A 94 28.12 24.10 6.50
N SER A 95 28.00 24.36 5.21
CA SER A 95 28.48 23.46 4.14
C SER A 95 28.92 24.27 2.92
N ASN A 96 28.91 23.72 1.70
CA ASN A 96 29.25 24.48 0.49
C ASN A 96 28.10 24.55 -0.53
N PRO A 97 27.07 25.39 -0.30
CA PRO A 97 26.62 25.93 1.00
C PRO A 97 25.65 24.98 1.72
N SER A 98 25.43 25.20 3.01
CA SER A 98 24.25 24.75 3.73
C SER A 98 23.11 25.71 3.38
N THR A 99 21.99 25.24 2.82
CA THR A 99 20.92 26.09 2.26
C THR A 99 19.58 25.77 2.91
N ILE A 100 18.83 26.79 3.31
CA ILE A 100 17.46 26.66 3.84
C ILE A 100 16.56 27.64 3.09
N THR A 101 15.62 27.14 2.29
CA THR A 101 14.80 27.95 1.35
C THR A 101 13.34 27.98 1.76
N TYR A 102 12.72 29.16 1.73
CA TYR A 102 11.29 29.35 2.01
C TYR A 102 10.59 29.96 0.79
N ASP A 103 9.44 29.39 0.42
CA ASP A 103 8.45 30.03 -0.45
C ASP A 103 7.75 31.15 0.33
N VAL A 104 7.69 32.33 -0.29
CA VAL A 104 7.10 33.55 0.26
C VAL A 104 6.18 34.28 -0.73
N GLU A 105 5.88 33.68 -1.89
CA GLU A 105 5.13 34.34 -2.99
C GLU A 105 3.72 34.78 -2.55
N GLU A 106 3.00 33.94 -1.81
CA GLU A 106 1.63 34.26 -1.35
C GLU A 106 1.57 35.35 -0.28
N VAL A 107 2.66 35.61 0.46
CA VAL A 107 2.62 36.40 1.71
C VAL A 107 3.24 37.80 1.62
N GLN A 108 4.06 38.05 0.60
CA GLN A 108 4.79 39.30 0.41
C GLN A 108 5.57 39.73 1.67
N VAL A 109 6.66 39.01 1.96
CA VAL A 109 7.63 39.40 3.00
C VAL A 109 8.29 40.73 2.61
N GLU A 110 8.37 41.66 3.56
CA GLU A 110 9.08 42.93 3.39
C GLU A 110 10.41 42.98 4.17
N LYS A 111 10.54 42.22 5.26
CA LYS A 111 11.80 42.13 6.02
C LYS A 111 12.08 40.73 6.55
N PHE A 112 13.37 40.41 6.64
CA PHE A 112 13.91 39.30 7.43
C PHE A 112 14.73 39.86 8.60
N LYS A 113 14.55 39.29 9.80
CA LYS A 113 15.30 39.68 11.01
C LYS A 113 15.76 38.45 11.79
N SER A 114 17.01 38.45 12.24
CA SER A 114 17.62 37.37 13.03
C SER A 114 18.86 37.87 13.78
N TYR A 115 19.28 37.18 14.84
CA TYR A 115 20.70 37.11 15.19
C TYR A 115 21.33 35.91 14.49
N ILE A 116 22.61 35.99 14.14
CA ILE A 116 23.36 34.92 13.46
C ILE A 116 24.71 34.73 14.15
N GLY A 117 25.10 33.48 14.36
CA GLY A 117 26.40 33.12 14.92
C GLY A 117 26.54 31.60 15.08
N ILE A 118 27.64 31.15 15.68
CA ILE A 118 27.84 29.75 16.05
C ILE A 118 27.32 29.53 17.47
N ASP A 119 26.52 28.49 17.68
CA ASP A 119 25.84 28.24 18.97
C ASP A 119 26.82 28.06 20.14
N ALA A 120 26.51 28.68 21.28
CA ALA A 120 27.38 28.69 22.46
C ALA A 120 27.54 27.32 23.16
N SER A 121 26.84 26.26 22.72
CA SER A 121 27.14 24.88 23.12
C SER A 121 28.43 24.33 22.50
N VAL A 122 28.97 24.97 21.45
CA VAL A 122 30.32 24.70 20.92
C VAL A 122 31.39 25.21 21.90
N LYS A 123 31.93 24.29 22.70
CA LYS A 123 32.82 24.62 23.83
C LYS A 123 34.13 25.27 23.39
N ARG A 124 34.40 26.49 23.88
CA ARG A 124 35.73 27.13 23.80
C ARG A 124 36.76 26.42 24.70
N PRO A 125 38.05 26.35 24.31
CA PRO A 125 38.55 26.65 22.97
C PRO A 125 38.16 25.54 21.99
N ALA A 126 37.56 25.93 20.87
CA ALA A 126 37.47 25.05 19.71
C ALA A 126 38.90 24.71 19.25
N LYS A 127 39.09 23.54 18.63
CA LYS A 127 40.38 23.19 18.01
C LYS A 127 40.56 24.03 16.75
N GLU A 128 41.80 24.19 16.29
CA GLU A 128 42.09 24.76 14.97
C GLU A 128 41.28 24.01 13.90
N GLY A 129 40.52 24.74 13.09
CA GLY A 129 39.57 24.19 12.13
C GLY A 129 38.22 23.72 12.69
N TYR A 130 37.79 24.15 13.88
CA TYR A 130 36.45 23.88 14.42
C TYR A 130 35.66 25.19 14.65
N GLY A 131 34.46 25.29 14.08
CA GLY A 131 33.65 26.49 14.12
C GLY A 131 34.34 27.65 13.39
N GLU A 132 34.64 27.43 12.11
CA GLU A 132 35.34 28.34 11.19
C GLU A 132 34.51 28.48 9.89
N VAL A 133 33.45 29.29 9.97
CA VAL A 133 32.46 29.49 8.91
C VAL A 133 32.91 30.67 8.03
N GLU A 134 33.06 30.45 6.72
CA GLU A 134 33.48 31.48 5.76
C GLU A 134 32.52 32.69 5.79
N LYS A 135 31.21 32.44 5.71
CA LYS A 135 30.18 33.48 5.67
C LYS A 135 28.76 32.91 5.85
N VAL A 136 27.83 33.81 6.14
CA VAL A 136 26.38 33.58 5.97
C VAL A 136 25.81 34.60 4.99
N GLU A 137 24.96 34.16 4.08
CA GLU A 137 24.31 34.99 3.06
C GLU A 137 22.79 34.80 3.10
N ILE A 138 22.06 35.88 2.81
CA ILE A 138 20.62 35.85 2.59
C ILE A 138 20.39 36.17 1.12
N GLU A 139 19.66 35.31 0.43
CA GLU A 139 19.23 35.51 -0.95
C GLU A 139 17.72 35.75 -1.05
N ALA A 140 17.33 36.56 -2.03
CA ALA A 140 15.96 36.66 -2.52
C ALA A 140 15.98 36.37 -4.03
N ASP A 141 15.22 35.36 -4.47
CA ASP A 141 15.18 34.86 -5.86
C ASP A 141 16.58 34.68 -6.48
N GLU A 142 17.40 33.82 -5.86
CA GLU A 142 18.79 33.48 -6.26
C GLU A 142 19.79 34.66 -6.25
N LYS A 143 19.38 35.84 -5.75
CA LYS A 143 20.24 37.02 -5.64
C LYS A 143 20.56 37.33 -4.18
N VAL A 144 21.86 37.39 -3.85
CA VAL A 144 22.34 37.83 -2.53
C VAL A 144 21.87 39.27 -2.24
N ILE A 145 21.21 39.44 -1.09
CA ILE A 145 20.73 40.73 -0.55
C ILE A 145 21.41 41.10 0.79
N TYR A 146 22.12 40.16 1.41
CA TYR A 146 22.98 40.38 2.58
C TYR A 146 24.08 39.31 2.61
N THR A 147 25.30 39.69 3.01
CA THR A 147 26.42 38.76 3.25
C THR A 147 27.20 39.21 4.49
N THR A 148 27.63 38.29 5.35
CA THR A 148 28.44 38.65 6.53
C THR A 148 29.86 39.10 6.16
N LEU A 149 30.35 38.85 4.94
CA LEU A 149 31.69 39.25 4.51
C LEU A 149 31.93 40.77 4.53
N ASP A 150 30.87 41.57 4.39
CA ASP A 150 30.98 43.04 4.37
C ASP A 150 31.41 43.62 5.73
N GLU A 151 31.13 42.90 6.83
CA GLU A 151 31.49 43.27 8.21
C GLU A 151 32.54 42.32 8.82
N TYR A 152 32.53 41.05 8.40
CA TYR A 152 33.39 39.96 8.91
C TYR A 152 34.14 39.29 7.74
N PRO A 153 35.12 39.95 7.09
CA PRO A 153 35.80 39.45 5.90
C PRO A 153 36.71 38.24 6.15
N GLU A 154 37.07 37.97 7.41
CA GLU A 154 37.81 36.77 7.85
C GLU A 154 36.87 35.64 8.32
N GLY A 155 35.55 35.80 8.16
CA GLY A 155 34.52 34.83 8.54
C GLY A 155 34.04 34.90 9.98
N ILE A 156 33.19 33.92 10.33
CA ILE A 156 32.53 33.77 11.63
C ILE A 156 33.22 32.65 12.40
N THR A 157 33.64 32.94 13.63
CA THR A 157 34.29 31.97 14.53
C THR A 157 33.51 31.80 15.82
N THR A 158 33.84 30.79 16.62
CA THR A 158 33.30 30.64 17.99
C THR A 158 33.59 31.82 18.93
N ASN A 159 34.43 32.79 18.54
CA ASN A 159 34.70 34.04 19.28
C ASN A 159 33.96 35.26 18.70
N THR A 160 33.18 35.11 17.63
CA THR A 160 32.44 36.19 16.98
C THR A 160 31.11 36.44 17.73
N PRO A 161 30.82 37.67 18.19
CA PRO A 161 29.53 37.99 18.80
C PRO A 161 28.34 37.81 17.84
N ALA A 162 27.14 37.67 18.40
CA ALA A 162 25.89 37.52 17.66
C ALA A 162 25.65 38.67 16.65
N ILE A 163 25.77 38.35 15.36
CA ILE A 163 25.60 39.30 14.26
C ILE A 163 24.10 39.62 14.12
N LYS A 164 23.72 40.89 14.27
CA LYS A 164 22.33 41.32 14.17
C LYS A 164 21.95 41.65 12.72
N VAL A 165 20.98 40.92 12.18
CA VAL A 165 20.50 41.06 10.80
C VAL A 165 19.09 41.66 10.78
N ASP A 166 18.91 42.75 10.04
CA ASP A 166 17.61 43.41 9.73
C ASP A 166 17.65 43.84 8.25
N VAL A 167 17.09 43.00 7.37
CA VAL A 167 17.28 43.09 5.91
C VAL A 167 15.93 43.29 5.23
N LYS A 168 15.84 44.31 4.36
CA LYS A 168 14.66 44.52 3.52
C LYS A 168 14.65 43.51 2.35
N ILE A 169 13.52 42.84 2.18
CA ILE A 169 13.27 41.91 1.07
C ILE A 169 12.74 42.72 -0.14
N PRO A 170 13.14 42.37 -1.39
CA PRO A 170 12.58 42.98 -2.59
C PRO A 170 11.06 42.73 -2.76
N GLU A 171 10.36 43.66 -3.40
CA GLU A 171 8.94 43.47 -3.71
C GLU A 171 8.74 42.34 -4.73
N ASN A 172 7.72 41.51 -4.51
CA ASN A 172 7.37 40.34 -5.32
C ASN A 172 8.42 39.21 -5.32
N THR A 173 9.32 39.18 -4.32
CA THR A 173 10.17 38.01 -4.09
C THR A 173 9.34 36.74 -3.90
N LYS A 174 9.76 35.65 -4.53
CA LYS A 174 9.09 34.33 -4.46
C LYS A 174 9.77 33.39 -3.47
N ARG A 175 11.10 33.40 -3.44
CA ARG A 175 11.91 32.56 -2.54
C ARG A 175 12.91 33.38 -1.75
N ILE A 176 13.05 33.05 -0.46
CA ILE A 176 14.15 33.53 0.38
C ILE A 176 14.99 32.32 0.80
N SER A 177 16.30 32.39 0.59
CA SER A 177 17.23 31.33 1.01
C SER A 177 18.25 31.86 2.01
N LEU A 178 18.39 31.14 3.13
CA LEU A 178 19.47 31.31 4.10
C LEU A 178 20.63 30.39 3.71
N LYS A 179 21.84 30.91 3.54
CA LYS A 179 23.01 30.10 3.13
C LYS A 179 24.18 30.26 4.10
N ALA A 180 24.66 29.15 4.65
CA ALA A 180 25.83 29.10 5.54
C ALA A 180 26.99 28.34 4.88
N TYR A 181 28.12 29.03 4.71
CA TYR A 181 29.30 28.54 4.00
C TYR A 181 30.37 28.11 5.01
N SER A 182 30.65 26.81 5.11
CA SER A 182 31.78 26.29 5.90
C SER A 182 33.12 26.75 5.32
N GLY A 183 34.14 26.93 6.14
CA GLY A 183 35.50 27.15 5.68
C GLY A 183 36.14 25.88 5.07
N LYS A 184 37.29 25.47 5.59
CA LYS A 184 38.04 24.31 5.05
C LYS A 184 37.33 22.96 5.26
N GLN A 185 36.43 22.89 6.25
CA GLN A 185 35.72 21.70 6.72
C GLN A 185 34.54 22.14 7.59
N THR A 186 33.58 21.27 7.86
CA THR A 186 32.27 21.60 8.48
C THR A 186 32.22 21.37 10.01
N TRP A 187 33.37 21.23 10.66
CA TRP A 187 33.47 20.67 12.02
C TRP A 187 33.01 21.65 13.10
N ALA A 188 31.88 21.36 13.75
CA ALA A 188 31.24 22.25 14.74
C ALA A 188 30.89 23.65 14.21
N ASP A 189 30.65 23.76 12.89
CA ASP A 189 30.11 24.94 12.23
C ASP A 189 28.58 25.09 12.52
N GLU A 190 28.19 25.00 13.79
CA GLU A 190 26.82 25.00 14.32
C GLU A 190 26.17 26.40 14.19
N ILE A 191 25.92 26.83 12.96
CA ILE A 191 25.28 28.11 12.66
C ILE A 191 23.81 28.09 13.10
N VAL A 192 23.46 29.07 13.93
CA VAL A 192 22.10 29.32 14.38
C VAL A 192 21.59 30.66 13.87
N TYR A 193 20.41 30.62 13.25
CA TYR A 193 19.59 31.78 12.92
C TYR A 193 18.68 32.04 14.13
N ALA A 194 19.28 32.60 15.18
CA ALA A 194 18.68 32.80 16.49
C ALA A 194 17.61 33.88 16.46
N GLY A 195 16.41 33.56 16.95
CA GLY A 195 15.26 34.46 16.95
C GLY A 195 14.70 34.79 15.57
N ALA A 196 15.04 34.05 14.51
CA ALA A 196 14.71 34.38 13.12
C ALA A 196 13.20 34.54 12.82
N TYR A 197 12.80 35.67 12.23
CA TYR A 197 11.43 35.91 11.73
C TYR A 197 11.38 36.74 10.43
N PHE A 198 10.26 36.58 9.73
CA PHE A 198 9.83 37.47 8.66
C PHE A 198 8.80 38.49 9.18
N LEU A 199 8.75 39.65 8.51
CA LEU A 199 7.61 40.58 8.55
C LEU A 199 6.96 40.60 7.16
N SER A 200 5.66 40.31 7.08
CA SER A 200 4.93 40.14 5.80
C SER A 200 3.56 40.84 5.79
N LYS A 201 3.05 41.15 4.59
CA LYS A 201 1.76 41.85 4.41
C LYS A 201 0.54 40.98 4.72
N SER A 202 0.68 39.66 4.64
CA SER A 202 -0.30 38.71 5.14
C SER A 202 0.40 37.60 5.94
N GLN A 203 -0.34 36.96 6.83
CA GLN A 203 0.15 35.81 7.59
C GLN A 203 0.54 34.66 6.65
N PHE A 204 1.65 33.99 6.97
CA PHE A 204 1.83 32.61 6.52
C PHE A 204 0.68 31.77 7.06
N LYS A 205 0.04 30.98 6.20
CA LYS A 205 -1.03 30.05 6.60
C LYS A 205 -0.42 28.96 7.47
N ASP A 206 -0.95 28.76 8.68
CA ASP A 206 -0.52 27.69 9.58
C ASP A 206 -0.78 26.31 8.94
N LYS A 207 0.26 25.67 8.40
CA LYS A 207 0.20 24.28 7.89
C LYS A 207 -0.08 23.25 9.00
N LYS A 208 -0.16 23.69 10.27
CA LYS A 208 -0.39 22.84 11.45
C LYS A 208 -1.86 22.68 11.87
N ASP A 209 -2.80 23.48 11.37
CA ASP A 209 -4.22 23.21 11.60
C ASP A 209 -5.10 23.69 10.43
N ASN A 210 -5.83 22.75 9.83
CA ASN A 210 -6.89 22.98 8.86
C ASN A 210 -6.61 23.91 7.66
N SER A 211 -5.67 23.49 6.80
CA SER A 211 -6.10 23.25 5.41
C SER A 211 -5.76 21.83 4.99
N ALA A 212 -6.79 21.01 4.77
CA ALA A 212 -6.70 20.11 3.64
C ALA A 212 -6.48 20.98 2.40
N GLU A 213 -5.36 20.78 1.70
CA GLU A 213 -5.38 21.00 0.25
C GLU A 213 -6.59 20.20 -0.25
N GLU A 214 -7.52 20.85 -0.98
CA GLU A 214 -8.72 20.17 -1.45
C GLU A 214 -8.30 19.10 -2.46
N LEU A 215 -8.08 17.87 -1.95
CA LEU A 215 -7.48 16.80 -2.70
C LEU A 215 -8.38 16.52 -3.91
N PRO A 216 -7.83 16.49 -5.13
CA PRO A 216 -8.63 16.34 -6.34
C PRO A 216 -9.42 15.04 -6.30
N GLU A 217 -10.58 15.04 -6.97
CA GLU A 217 -11.46 13.87 -7.01
C GLU A 217 -10.67 12.62 -7.41
N LYS A 218 -10.92 11.51 -6.70
CA LYS A 218 -10.21 10.25 -6.89
C LYS A 218 -10.42 9.77 -8.33
N ARG A 219 -9.34 9.50 -9.07
CA ARG A 219 -9.35 9.08 -10.48
C ARG A 219 -10.20 7.83 -10.74
N ARG A 220 -10.35 6.99 -9.70
CA ARG A 220 -11.39 5.97 -9.58
C ARG A 220 -11.90 5.94 -8.15
N LYS A 221 -13.02 5.29 -7.90
CA LYS A 221 -13.39 4.85 -6.55
C LYS A 221 -12.78 3.47 -6.28
N ILE A 222 -12.39 3.24 -5.03
CA ILE A 222 -12.07 1.91 -4.48
C ILE A 222 -12.82 1.81 -3.14
N SER A 223 -13.72 0.83 -3.03
CA SER A 223 -14.53 0.57 -1.83
C SER A 223 -15.14 -0.83 -1.88
N ASN A 224 -15.88 -1.24 -0.86
CA ASN A 224 -16.67 -2.47 -0.89
C ASN A 224 -17.71 -2.52 -2.03
N GLU A 225 -18.26 -1.37 -2.43
CA GLU A 225 -19.18 -1.24 -3.58
C GLU A 225 -18.44 -1.03 -4.92
N ASN A 226 -17.18 -0.63 -4.87
CA ASN A 226 -16.31 -0.38 -6.03
C ASN A 226 -15.01 -1.15 -5.85
N PRO A 227 -15.04 -2.50 -5.82
CA PRO A 227 -13.83 -3.30 -5.65
C PRO A 227 -12.87 -3.11 -6.82
N LEU A 228 -11.60 -3.45 -6.60
CA LEU A 228 -10.54 -3.40 -7.62
C LEU A 228 -9.92 -4.79 -7.82
N LEU A 229 -10.01 -5.31 -9.04
CA LEU A 229 -9.17 -6.40 -9.53
C LEU A 229 -8.04 -5.80 -10.38
N MET A 230 -6.82 -5.91 -9.88
CA MET A 230 -5.63 -5.56 -10.65
C MET A 230 -5.39 -6.63 -11.72
N MET A 231 -4.98 -6.22 -12.92
CA MET A 231 -4.81 -7.10 -14.08
C MET A 231 -3.35 -7.00 -14.56
N PRO A 232 -2.42 -7.81 -14.02
CA PRO A 232 -0.99 -7.70 -14.29
C PRO A 232 -0.60 -8.01 -15.73
N LEU A 233 0.33 -7.21 -16.25
CA LEU A 233 1.07 -7.43 -17.49
C LEU A 233 2.57 -7.21 -17.21
N TYR A 234 3.37 -8.26 -17.36
CA TYR A 234 4.78 -8.31 -16.95
C TYR A 234 5.68 -8.14 -18.17
N ALA A 235 6.52 -7.11 -18.19
CA ALA A 235 7.35 -6.74 -19.35
C ALA A 235 8.33 -7.86 -19.77
N HIS A 236 8.50 -8.07 -21.07
CA HIS A 236 9.41 -9.10 -21.61
C HIS A 236 10.76 -8.49 -21.97
N GLY A 237 11.70 -8.43 -21.01
CA GLY A 237 13.02 -7.82 -21.16
C GLY A 237 13.80 -8.32 -22.39
N PRO A 238 13.99 -9.64 -22.55
CA PRO A 238 14.61 -10.24 -23.74
C PRO A 238 13.96 -9.92 -25.09
N GLU A 239 12.72 -9.43 -25.16
CA GLU A 239 12.10 -8.92 -26.40
C GLU A 239 12.28 -7.40 -26.54
N TYR A 240 12.22 -6.65 -25.44
CA TYR A 240 12.53 -5.22 -25.41
C TYR A 240 13.97 -4.94 -25.84
N GLU A 241 14.95 -5.78 -25.49
CA GLU A 241 16.33 -5.69 -25.99
C GLU A 241 16.45 -5.86 -27.53
N LYS A 242 15.44 -6.46 -28.18
CA LYS A 242 15.33 -6.58 -29.63
C LYS A 242 14.56 -5.41 -30.27
N GLY A 243 14.09 -4.45 -29.47
CA GLY A 243 13.22 -3.34 -29.88
C GLY A 243 11.72 -3.64 -29.85
N ASN A 244 11.29 -4.77 -29.29
CA ASN A 244 9.88 -5.18 -29.24
C ASN A 244 9.26 -4.87 -27.87
N TYR A 245 8.30 -3.95 -27.82
CA TYR A 245 7.44 -3.78 -26.65
C TYR A 245 6.47 -4.98 -26.57
N LYS A 246 6.66 -5.83 -25.55
CA LYS A 246 5.88 -7.06 -25.32
C LYS A 246 5.81 -7.40 -23.84
N PHE A 247 4.84 -8.25 -23.50
CA PHE A 247 4.70 -8.86 -22.18
C PHE A 247 5.02 -10.36 -22.23
N TRP A 248 5.41 -10.94 -21.09
CA TRP A 248 5.53 -12.38 -20.93
C TRP A 248 4.16 -13.05 -21.13
N GLY A 249 4.14 -14.17 -21.86
CA GLY A 249 2.90 -14.86 -22.22
C GLY A 249 2.13 -14.26 -23.39
N ASP A 250 2.73 -13.38 -24.21
CA ASP A 250 2.14 -12.82 -25.44
C ASP A 250 0.78 -12.12 -25.28
N ASP A 251 0.42 -11.73 -24.05
CA ASP A 251 -0.64 -10.74 -23.81
C ASP A 251 -0.21 -9.37 -24.38
N THR A 252 -1.19 -8.55 -24.74
CA THR A 252 -1.02 -7.16 -25.24
C THR A 252 -1.89 -6.22 -24.43
N LEU A 253 -1.55 -4.94 -24.30
CA LEU A 253 -2.31 -4.03 -23.43
C LEU A 253 -3.77 -3.89 -23.89
N VAL A 254 -3.99 -3.58 -25.18
CA VAL A 254 -5.35 -3.51 -25.74
C VAL A 254 -6.05 -4.87 -25.76
N GLY A 255 -5.43 -5.94 -26.25
CA GLY A 255 -6.08 -7.25 -26.32
C GLY A 255 -6.44 -7.83 -24.95
N LYS A 256 -5.62 -7.55 -23.92
CA LYS A 256 -5.90 -7.88 -22.52
C LYS A 256 -7.08 -7.08 -21.97
N TRP A 257 -7.18 -5.79 -22.29
CA TRP A 257 -8.32 -4.97 -21.88
C TRP A 257 -9.62 -5.39 -22.58
N GLU A 258 -9.55 -5.75 -23.86
CA GLU A 258 -10.71 -6.22 -24.63
C GLU A 258 -11.25 -7.56 -24.12
N SER A 259 -10.39 -8.49 -23.67
CA SER A 259 -10.79 -9.80 -23.15
C SER A 259 -11.37 -9.79 -21.72
N ILE A 260 -11.26 -8.68 -20.99
CA ILE A 260 -11.98 -8.44 -19.74
C ILE A 260 -13.47 -8.25 -20.06
N SER A 261 -14.36 -8.97 -19.37
CA SER A 261 -15.81 -8.82 -19.61
C SER A 261 -16.32 -7.42 -19.28
N ASP A 262 -17.23 -6.87 -20.10
CA ASP A 262 -17.63 -5.46 -20.01
C ASP A 262 -18.31 -5.08 -18.68
N ASP A 263 -18.92 -6.06 -17.98
CA ASP A 263 -19.53 -5.90 -16.66
C ASP A 263 -18.51 -5.74 -15.51
N ILE A 264 -17.30 -6.29 -15.67
CA ILE A 264 -16.23 -6.17 -14.67
C ILE A 264 -15.21 -5.06 -15.01
N LYS A 265 -15.16 -4.57 -16.27
CA LYS A 265 -14.27 -3.47 -16.70
C LYS A 265 -14.25 -2.23 -15.78
N PRO A 266 -15.38 -1.73 -15.21
CA PRO A 266 -15.35 -0.59 -14.29
C PRO A 266 -14.54 -0.87 -13.00
N TYR A 267 -14.45 -2.15 -12.62
CA TYR A 267 -13.87 -2.66 -11.39
C TYR A 267 -12.45 -3.23 -11.60
N THR A 268 -11.87 -3.11 -12.80
CA THR A 268 -10.48 -3.52 -13.08
C THR A 268 -9.55 -2.33 -13.33
N ALA A 269 -8.24 -2.58 -13.28
CA ALA A 269 -7.21 -1.74 -13.89
C ALA A 269 -6.02 -2.60 -14.32
N ILE A 270 -5.36 -2.26 -15.42
CA ILE A 270 -4.16 -2.95 -15.89
C ILE A 270 -2.98 -2.54 -15.01
N GLN A 271 -2.27 -3.51 -14.41
CA GLN A 271 -1.04 -3.27 -13.66
C GLN A 271 0.17 -3.58 -14.55
N LEU A 272 0.97 -2.57 -14.91
CA LEU A 272 2.20 -2.79 -15.66
C LEU A 272 3.36 -3.08 -14.69
N HIS A 273 4.02 -4.22 -14.85
CA HIS A 273 5.17 -4.66 -14.04
C HIS A 273 6.46 -4.68 -14.89
N PRO A 274 7.62 -4.23 -14.38
CA PRO A 274 8.83 -4.11 -15.20
C PRO A 274 9.59 -5.43 -15.34
N ASP A 275 9.27 -6.44 -14.50
CA ASP A 275 9.80 -7.81 -14.52
C ASP A 275 11.31 -7.86 -14.83
N ASP A 276 11.73 -8.37 -15.99
CA ASP A 276 13.12 -8.55 -16.38
C ASP A 276 13.66 -7.49 -17.37
N LEU A 277 13.04 -6.30 -17.42
CA LEU A 277 13.55 -5.17 -18.23
C LEU A 277 15.02 -4.84 -17.92
N PRO A 278 15.83 -4.45 -18.94
CA PRO A 278 17.25 -4.19 -18.75
C PRO A 278 17.50 -3.08 -17.73
N LYS A 279 18.36 -3.37 -16.75
CA LYS A 279 18.55 -2.59 -15.52
C LYS A 279 19.43 -1.36 -15.79
N ASN A 280 18.81 -0.33 -16.35
CA ASN A 280 19.43 0.97 -16.66
C ASN A 280 18.38 2.09 -16.61
N SER A 281 18.83 3.34 -16.74
CA SER A 281 18.01 4.55 -16.58
C SER A 281 16.94 4.82 -17.64
N LYS A 282 16.92 4.05 -18.75
CA LYS A 282 15.94 4.22 -19.84
C LYS A 282 14.80 3.21 -19.79
N SER A 283 15.09 1.93 -19.57
CA SER A 283 14.17 0.84 -19.93
C SER A 283 12.77 0.93 -19.34
N ALA A 284 12.64 1.17 -18.03
CA ALA A 284 11.33 1.24 -17.38
C ALA A 284 10.52 2.47 -17.82
N LYS A 285 11.18 3.63 -18.01
CA LYS A 285 10.54 4.86 -18.48
C LYS A 285 10.03 4.72 -19.91
N ASP A 286 10.89 4.25 -20.81
CA ASP A 286 10.59 4.04 -22.23
C ASP A 286 9.43 3.04 -22.43
N PHE A 287 9.50 1.91 -21.73
CA PHE A 287 8.46 0.87 -21.76
C PHE A 287 7.13 1.35 -21.15
N TYR A 288 7.15 2.10 -20.04
CA TYR A 288 5.92 2.63 -19.44
C TYR A 288 5.32 3.80 -20.23
N GLU A 289 6.13 4.73 -20.77
CA GLU A 289 5.63 5.81 -21.63
C GLU A 289 4.98 5.28 -22.91
N HIS A 290 5.53 4.22 -23.52
CA HIS A 290 4.91 3.52 -24.65
C HIS A 290 3.49 3.03 -24.31
N TYR A 291 3.33 2.30 -23.21
CA TYR A 291 2.05 1.71 -22.84
C TYR A 291 1.07 2.70 -22.18
N LEU A 292 1.54 3.77 -21.54
CA LEU A 292 0.70 4.90 -21.14
C LEU A 292 0.10 5.58 -22.37
N GLU A 293 0.89 5.77 -23.43
CA GLU A 293 0.42 6.35 -24.70
C GLU A 293 -0.54 5.40 -25.45
N GLU A 294 -0.27 4.09 -25.52
CA GLU A 294 -1.24 3.10 -26.07
C GLU A 294 -2.57 3.16 -25.30
N ALA A 295 -2.51 3.11 -23.97
CA ALA A 295 -3.69 3.14 -23.11
C ALA A 295 -4.49 4.45 -23.21
N ALA A 296 -3.83 5.60 -23.38
CA ALA A 296 -4.48 6.90 -23.51
C ALA A 296 -5.15 7.15 -24.87
N ASN A 297 -4.77 6.38 -25.89
CA ASN A 297 -5.27 6.47 -27.26
C ASN A 297 -6.17 5.28 -27.67
N TYR A 298 -6.54 4.39 -26.74
CA TYR A 298 -7.36 3.22 -27.04
C TYR A 298 -8.78 3.59 -27.50
N VAL A 299 -9.09 3.25 -28.75
CA VAL A 299 -10.42 3.38 -29.32
C VAL A 299 -11.19 2.07 -29.17
N ASN A 300 -12.26 2.06 -28.39
CA ASN A 300 -13.10 0.88 -28.19
C ASN A 300 -13.80 0.50 -29.52
N PRO A 301 -13.55 -0.72 -30.08
CA PRO A 301 -14.08 -1.10 -31.39
C PRO A 301 -15.61 -1.31 -31.39
N LYS A 302 -16.24 -1.45 -30.23
CA LYS A 302 -17.71 -1.56 -30.08
C LYS A 302 -18.41 -0.20 -30.16
N THR A 303 -17.73 0.89 -29.79
CA THR A 303 -18.33 2.23 -29.65
C THR A 303 -17.75 3.28 -30.59
N GLY A 304 -16.54 3.04 -31.13
CA GLY A 304 -15.80 3.99 -31.96
C GLY A 304 -15.25 5.21 -31.21
N LYS A 305 -15.20 5.17 -29.87
CA LYS A 305 -14.74 6.27 -29.01
C LYS A 305 -13.37 5.97 -28.41
N ASN A 306 -12.56 7.00 -28.20
CA ASN A 306 -11.42 6.90 -27.27
C ASN A 306 -11.98 6.70 -25.85
N GLU A 307 -11.60 5.61 -25.20
CA GLU A 307 -12.07 5.21 -23.86
C GLU A 307 -10.85 4.77 -23.02
N PRO A 308 -9.98 5.72 -22.58
CA PRO A 308 -8.63 5.43 -22.09
C PRO A 308 -8.53 4.32 -21.03
N ILE A 309 -7.61 3.39 -21.25
CA ILE A 309 -7.46 2.18 -20.42
C ILE A 309 -6.86 2.54 -19.05
N PRO A 310 -7.51 2.19 -17.93
CA PRO A 310 -7.06 2.54 -16.59
C PRO A 310 -5.81 1.74 -16.19
N LEU A 311 -4.71 2.44 -15.93
CA LEU A 311 -3.40 1.85 -15.60
C LEU A 311 -2.99 2.06 -14.14
N ILE A 312 -2.21 1.11 -13.64
CA ILE A 312 -1.41 1.18 -12.41
C ILE A 312 0.02 0.79 -12.77
N LEU A 313 1.04 1.52 -12.31
CA LEU A 313 2.45 1.25 -12.62
C LEU A 313 3.20 0.69 -11.39
N THR A 314 3.96 -0.39 -11.53
CA THR A 314 4.85 -0.85 -10.46
C THR A 314 6.11 0.02 -10.39
N VAL A 315 6.20 0.90 -9.40
CA VAL A 315 7.29 1.88 -9.24
C VAL A 315 8.32 1.50 -8.17
N TYR A 316 8.06 0.44 -7.40
CA TYR A 316 8.95 -0.01 -6.33
C TYR A 316 8.81 -1.51 -6.10
N THR A 317 9.93 -2.23 -6.15
CA THR A 317 9.97 -3.67 -5.84
C THR A 317 11.40 -4.10 -5.53
N ALA A 318 11.58 -5.17 -4.76
CA ALA A 318 12.89 -5.69 -4.35
C ALA A 318 13.79 -4.60 -3.72
N GLY A 319 13.23 -3.77 -2.84
CA GLY A 319 13.92 -2.67 -2.16
C GLY A 319 14.31 -1.52 -3.10
N ASN A 320 13.83 -1.58 -4.34
CA ASN A 320 14.20 -0.77 -5.50
C ASN A 320 15.71 -0.68 -5.74
N GLU A 321 16.42 -1.78 -5.47
CA GLU A 321 17.85 -1.94 -5.76
C GLU A 321 18.11 -2.06 -7.27
N SER A 322 19.07 -1.30 -7.78
CA SER A 322 19.43 -1.24 -9.21
C SER A 322 19.86 -2.59 -9.80
N ARG A 323 20.37 -3.50 -8.96
CA ARG A 323 20.73 -4.87 -9.34
C ARG A 323 19.51 -5.80 -9.49
N TYR A 324 18.38 -5.49 -8.87
CA TYR A 324 17.17 -6.34 -8.90
C TYR A 324 16.15 -5.87 -9.93
N THR A 325 15.86 -4.57 -10.04
CA THR A 325 14.75 -4.07 -10.89
C THR A 325 15.12 -2.85 -11.73
N ALA A 326 14.49 -2.72 -12.91
CA ALA A 326 14.54 -1.50 -13.71
C ALA A 326 13.72 -0.33 -13.10
N ALA A 327 12.86 -0.60 -12.10
CA ALA A 327 12.12 0.43 -11.38
C ALA A 327 13.01 1.40 -10.55
N HIS A 328 14.28 1.03 -10.30
CA HIS A 328 15.24 1.87 -9.56
C HIS A 328 15.38 3.29 -10.13
N TRP A 329 15.21 3.44 -11.45
CA TRP A 329 15.38 4.71 -12.15
C TRP A 329 14.07 5.48 -12.39
N LEU A 330 12.96 5.05 -11.79
CA LEU A 330 11.67 5.76 -11.82
C LEU A 330 11.62 6.82 -10.71
N ASP A 331 12.27 7.95 -10.97
CA ASP A 331 12.28 9.09 -10.04
C ASP A 331 10.91 9.76 -9.85
N MET A 332 10.80 10.52 -8.76
CA MET A 332 9.58 11.21 -8.33
C MET A 332 9.09 12.23 -9.36
N ASP A 333 10.00 12.93 -10.04
CA ASP A 333 9.66 13.91 -11.07
C ASP A 333 9.06 13.25 -12.31
N TRP A 334 9.58 12.09 -12.72
CA TRP A 334 8.96 11.30 -13.79
C TRP A 334 7.55 10.83 -13.39
N ILE A 335 7.36 10.33 -12.17
CA ILE A 335 6.03 9.89 -11.67
C ILE A 335 5.04 11.07 -11.61
N ASP A 336 5.48 12.22 -11.09
CA ASP A 336 4.69 13.47 -11.04
C ASP A 336 4.27 13.92 -12.45
N ASN A 337 5.19 13.84 -13.42
CA ASN A 337 4.91 14.16 -14.83
C ASN A 337 4.03 13.11 -15.54
N MET A 338 4.13 11.82 -15.21
CA MET A 338 3.22 10.80 -15.75
C MET A 338 1.79 11.00 -15.23
N TYR A 339 1.61 11.32 -13.94
CA TYR A 339 0.30 11.67 -13.40
C TYR A 339 -0.28 12.93 -14.06
N LYS A 340 0.54 13.97 -14.32
CA LYS A 340 0.11 15.17 -15.06
C LYS A 340 -0.32 14.85 -16.50
N LYS A 341 0.47 14.04 -17.24
CA LYS A 341 0.26 13.78 -18.67
C LYS A 341 -0.91 12.82 -18.93
N TYR A 342 -1.09 11.80 -18.08
CA TYR A 342 -2.02 10.70 -18.32
C TYR A 342 -3.10 10.64 -17.24
N SER A 343 -4.33 11.04 -17.58
CA SER A 343 -5.47 10.98 -16.66
C SER A 343 -5.86 9.53 -16.30
N ASN A 344 -5.63 8.60 -17.21
CA ASN A 344 -5.88 7.16 -17.05
C ASN A 344 -4.83 6.44 -16.19
N LEU A 345 -3.76 7.11 -15.74
CA LEU A 345 -2.91 6.61 -14.67
C LEU A 345 -3.65 6.73 -13.33
N HIS A 346 -4.28 5.65 -12.86
CA HIS A 346 -5.14 5.64 -11.67
C HIS A 346 -4.38 5.36 -10.37
N GLY A 347 -3.14 4.89 -10.45
CA GLY A 347 -2.30 4.67 -9.27
C GLY A 347 -0.88 4.19 -9.58
N ILE A 348 -0.09 4.04 -8.53
CA ILE A 348 1.25 3.45 -8.55
C ILE A 348 1.36 2.39 -7.46
N PHE A 349 2.17 1.36 -7.72
CA PHE A 349 2.21 0.12 -6.95
C PHE A 349 3.62 -0.17 -6.43
N SER A 350 3.71 -0.49 -5.14
CA SER A 350 4.88 -1.13 -4.52
C SER A 350 4.59 -2.61 -4.26
N THR A 351 5.56 -3.49 -4.48
CA THR A 351 5.39 -4.92 -4.21
C THR A 351 6.70 -5.57 -3.75
N GLU A 352 6.62 -6.45 -2.76
CA GLU A 352 7.69 -7.39 -2.40
C GLU A 352 9.05 -6.75 -2.07
N ASN A 353 9.15 -6.17 -0.86
CA ASN A 353 10.38 -5.60 -0.31
C ASN A 353 10.76 -6.23 1.04
N TYR A 354 9.91 -7.08 1.62
CA TYR A 354 10.12 -7.73 2.92
C TYR A 354 11.50 -8.42 3.04
N TRP A 355 12.00 -9.02 1.96
CA TRP A 355 13.28 -9.73 1.90
C TRP A 355 14.51 -8.83 1.64
N ILE A 356 14.31 -7.55 1.31
CA ILE A 356 15.38 -6.59 0.98
C ILE A 356 14.97 -5.17 1.40
N TRP A 357 14.92 -4.97 2.72
CA TRP A 357 14.43 -3.73 3.31
C TRP A 357 15.50 -2.63 3.36
N THR A 358 15.65 -1.89 2.25
CA THR A 358 16.62 -0.78 2.13
C THR A 358 16.26 0.41 3.03
N ASN A 359 17.22 1.32 3.28
CA ASN A 359 17.01 2.51 4.12
C ASN A 359 16.21 3.63 3.43
N SER A 360 15.70 3.40 2.22
CA SER A 360 14.90 4.36 1.46
C SER A 360 13.43 3.95 1.33
N VAL A 361 13.04 2.76 1.81
CA VAL A 361 11.67 2.23 1.71
C VAL A 361 10.66 3.19 2.34
N GLU A 362 10.91 3.61 3.58
CA GLU A 362 10.00 4.44 4.36
C GLU A 362 9.85 5.86 3.77
N LYS A 363 10.97 6.43 3.29
CA LYS A 363 10.99 7.74 2.61
C LYS A 363 10.27 7.71 1.25
N ASN A 364 10.59 6.72 0.41
CA ASN A 364 10.05 6.65 -0.94
C ASN A 364 8.55 6.35 -0.93
N ALA A 365 8.08 5.46 -0.04
CA ALA A 365 6.67 5.20 0.12
C ALA A 365 5.88 6.44 0.57
N ALA A 366 6.45 7.29 1.44
CA ALA A 366 5.82 8.52 1.89
C ALA A 366 5.58 9.49 0.70
N GLU A 367 6.58 9.62 -0.18
CA GLU A 367 6.50 10.44 -1.37
C GLU A 367 5.58 9.85 -2.46
N TYR A 368 5.58 8.52 -2.66
CA TYR A 368 4.62 7.87 -3.56
C TYR A 368 3.17 8.09 -3.10
N LEU A 369 2.91 8.03 -1.80
CA LEU A 369 1.59 8.34 -1.23
C LEU A 369 1.24 9.82 -1.43
N ARG A 370 2.16 10.74 -1.13
CA ARG A 370 1.99 12.19 -1.33
C ARG A 370 1.70 12.56 -2.80
N LEU A 371 2.46 12.01 -3.75
CA LEU A 371 2.25 12.22 -5.18
C LEU A 371 0.91 11.64 -5.65
N SER A 372 0.54 10.46 -5.15
CA SER A 372 -0.76 9.85 -5.49
C SER A 372 -1.92 10.70 -4.96
N ALA A 373 -1.83 11.20 -3.73
CA ALA A 373 -2.81 12.13 -3.16
C ALA A 373 -2.93 13.44 -3.95
N LYS A 374 -1.79 14.07 -4.31
CA LYS A 374 -1.70 15.29 -5.12
C LYS A 374 -2.48 15.21 -6.44
N TYR A 375 -2.66 14.02 -7.01
CA TYR A 375 -3.33 13.80 -8.29
C TYR A 375 -4.60 12.94 -8.22
N GLY A 376 -5.09 12.60 -7.03
CA GLY A 376 -6.29 11.75 -6.86
C GLY A 376 -6.06 10.29 -7.27
N GLY A 377 -4.82 9.87 -7.51
CA GLY A 377 -4.44 8.47 -7.73
C GLY A 377 -4.28 7.71 -6.42
N TYR A 378 -4.05 6.40 -6.52
CA TYR A 378 -3.76 5.56 -5.35
C TYR A 378 -2.29 5.13 -5.30
N PHE A 379 -1.69 5.22 -4.12
CA PHE A 379 -0.54 4.39 -3.79
C PHE A 379 -1.06 3.06 -3.26
N ILE A 380 -0.73 1.98 -3.96
CA ILE A 380 -1.09 0.61 -3.60
C ILE A 380 0.21 -0.09 -3.19
N TRP A 381 0.16 -0.92 -2.14
CA TRP A 381 1.33 -1.70 -1.73
C TRP A 381 0.92 -3.12 -1.37
N SER A 382 1.53 -4.14 -1.98
CA SER A 382 1.44 -5.53 -1.51
C SER A 382 2.72 -5.96 -0.79
N GLU A 383 2.64 -6.20 0.52
CA GLU A 383 3.77 -6.58 1.38
C GLU A 383 3.35 -7.63 2.42
N GLN A 384 4.29 -8.44 2.89
CA GLN A 384 4.05 -9.52 3.86
C GLN A 384 4.93 -9.31 5.09
N ASN A 385 4.44 -9.54 6.32
CA ASN A 385 5.16 -9.21 7.56
C ASN A 385 6.44 -10.04 7.86
N GLU A 386 7.02 -10.70 6.86
CA GLU A 386 8.35 -11.28 6.97
C GLU A 386 9.36 -10.21 7.44
N HIS A 387 10.17 -10.60 8.43
CA HIS A 387 11.07 -9.70 9.17
C HIS A 387 10.43 -8.39 9.67
N GLY A 388 9.12 -8.40 9.99
CA GLY A 388 8.41 -7.24 10.54
C GLY A 388 8.21 -6.08 9.55
N SER A 389 8.08 -6.35 8.24
CA SER A 389 7.93 -5.31 7.20
C SER A 389 6.80 -4.29 7.46
N ILE A 390 5.62 -4.76 7.88
CA ILE A 390 4.44 -3.93 8.14
C ILE A 390 4.66 -3.10 9.40
N GLU A 391 5.37 -3.64 10.39
CA GLU A 391 5.72 -2.92 11.61
C GLU A 391 6.79 -1.84 11.33
N LYS A 392 7.84 -2.19 10.56
CA LYS A 392 8.91 -1.28 10.13
C LYS A 392 8.37 -0.04 9.42
N ILE A 393 7.45 -0.22 8.47
CA ILE A 393 6.96 0.90 7.66
C ILE A 393 6.14 1.94 8.47
N PHE A 394 5.52 1.54 9.59
CA PHE A 394 4.88 2.48 10.52
C PHE A 394 5.84 2.99 11.62
N GLY A 395 7.16 2.84 11.45
CA GLY A 395 8.19 3.30 12.39
C GLY A 395 8.50 2.31 13.52
N GLY A 396 8.08 1.05 13.42
CA GLY A 396 8.53 -0.02 14.31
C GLY A 396 9.99 -0.41 14.06
N HIS A 397 10.58 -1.21 14.94
CA HIS A 397 11.98 -1.70 14.81
C HIS A 397 13.01 -0.56 14.64
N ASN A 398 12.77 0.58 15.29
CA ASN A 398 13.57 1.81 15.20
C ASN A 398 13.71 2.37 13.76
N LYS A 399 12.71 2.13 12.90
CA LYS A 399 12.68 2.70 11.56
C LYS A 399 12.10 4.12 11.52
N PRO A 400 12.51 4.97 10.55
CA PRO A 400 11.93 6.29 10.34
C PRO A 400 10.42 6.24 10.09
N ASP A 401 9.68 7.25 10.55
CA ASP A 401 8.21 7.24 10.54
C ASP A 401 7.57 8.20 9.50
N GLN A 402 8.30 8.61 8.45
CA GLN A 402 7.75 9.51 7.43
C GLN A 402 6.53 8.91 6.72
N PHE A 403 6.51 7.59 6.49
CA PHE A 403 5.34 6.94 5.90
C PHE A 403 4.11 6.97 6.82
N LYS A 404 4.28 6.72 8.12
CA LYS A 404 3.18 6.86 9.10
C LYS A 404 2.61 8.28 9.08
N LYS A 405 3.47 9.31 9.09
CA LYS A 405 3.08 10.73 8.98
C LYS A 405 2.36 11.04 7.66
N ALA A 406 2.80 10.44 6.55
CA ALA A 406 2.12 10.59 5.26
C ALA A 406 0.75 9.90 5.24
N VAL A 407 0.61 8.71 5.83
CA VAL A 407 -0.66 8.00 5.98
C VAL A 407 -1.64 8.79 6.86
N GLU A 408 -1.17 9.39 7.96
CA GLU A 408 -1.98 10.23 8.84
C GLU A 408 -2.63 11.43 8.11
N LYS A 409 -2.02 11.93 7.02
CA LYS A 409 -2.63 12.95 6.13
C LYS A 409 -3.37 12.38 4.91
N TYR A 410 -2.94 11.23 4.37
CA TYR A 410 -3.33 10.76 3.02
C TYR A 410 -3.89 9.33 2.95
N HIS A 411 -4.31 8.71 4.06
CA HIS A 411 -4.74 7.30 4.08
C HIS A 411 -5.81 6.93 3.02
N ASP A 412 -6.73 7.83 2.66
CA ASP A 412 -7.73 7.61 1.61
C ASP A 412 -7.14 7.48 0.18
N ASN A 413 -5.84 7.74 0.00
CA ASN A 413 -5.10 7.44 -1.23
C ASN A 413 -4.19 6.20 -1.06
N PHE A 414 -4.19 5.55 0.10
CA PHE A 414 -3.40 4.36 0.39
C PHE A 414 -4.25 3.09 0.39
N VAL A 415 -3.79 2.07 -0.33
CA VAL A 415 -4.30 0.70 -0.25
C VAL A 415 -3.18 -0.21 0.22
N PHE A 416 -3.34 -0.86 1.37
CA PHE A 416 -2.41 -1.88 1.84
C PHE A 416 -2.95 -3.29 1.57
N MET A 417 -2.17 -4.12 0.89
CA MET A 417 -2.47 -5.49 0.55
C MET A 417 -1.43 -6.41 1.17
N PHE A 418 -1.82 -7.63 1.57
CA PHE A 418 -0.84 -8.68 1.85
C PHE A 418 -0.20 -9.21 0.55
N LYS A 419 0.94 -9.90 0.62
CA LYS A 419 1.52 -10.65 -0.52
C LYS A 419 1.94 -12.04 -0.06
N ASN A 420 1.07 -13.04 -0.20
CA ASN A 420 1.30 -14.36 0.42
C ASN A 420 2.29 -15.28 -0.34
N THR A 421 3.19 -14.69 -1.11
CA THR A 421 4.33 -15.36 -1.76
C THR A 421 5.20 -16.13 -0.76
N PRO A 422 5.79 -15.52 0.30
CA PRO A 422 6.81 -16.16 1.13
C PRO A 422 6.18 -17.07 2.19
N ALA A 423 5.21 -17.92 1.82
CA ALA A 423 4.44 -18.75 2.74
C ALA A 423 5.29 -19.75 3.55
N GLY A 424 6.55 -19.98 3.17
CA GLY A 424 7.53 -20.69 4.02
C GLY A 424 7.88 -19.96 5.32
N SER A 425 7.63 -18.65 5.41
CA SER A 425 7.84 -17.81 6.60
C SER A 425 6.71 -17.87 7.62
N GLY A 426 5.54 -18.44 7.29
CA GLY A 426 4.40 -18.56 8.19
C GLY A 426 3.81 -17.21 8.64
N THR A 427 3.69 -16.24 7.72
CA THR A 427 3.32 -14.84 8.04
C THR A 427 1.92 -14.42 7.56
N ASP A 428 1.17 -15.30 6.92
CA ASP A 428 -0.13 -15.05 6.30
C ASP A 428 -1.16 -14.46 7.27
N ALA A 429 -1.51 -15.20 8.34
CA ALA A 429 -2.49 -14.77 9.33
C ALA A 429 -2.11 -13.45 10.01
N ALA A 430 -0.81 -13.23 10.30
CA ALA A 430 -0.31 -11.99 10.87
C ALA A 430 -0.41 -10.81 9.89
N SER A 431 -0.12 -11.03 8.61
CA SER A 431 -0.21 -10.00 7.57
C SER A 431 -1.67 -9.63 7.31
N HIS A 432 -2.57 -10.62 7.18
CA HIS A 432 -4.02 -10.39 7.08
C HIS A 432 -4.56 -9.62 8.29
N SER A 433 -4.14 -9.99 9.50
CA SER A 433 -4.54 -9.34 10.75
C SER A 433 -4.23 -7.84 10.71
N TYR A 434 -2.99 -7.47 10.35
CA TYR A 434 -2.60 -6.07 10.19
C TYR A 434 -3.36 -5.35 9.08
N MET A 435 -3.53 -5.92 7.88
CA MET A 435 -4.24 -5.23 6.79
C MET A 435 -5.64 -4.79 7.21
N SER A 436 -6.37 -5.66 7.91
CA SER A 436 -7.70 -5.32 8.43
C SER A 436 -7.66 -4.31 9.58
N GLY A 437 -6.72 -4.44 10.53
CA GLY A 437 -6.62 -3.53 11.68
C GLY A 437 -6.19 -2.12 11.30
N LEU A 438 -5.23 -1.98 10.39
CA LEU A 438 -4.79 -0.70 9.82
C LEU A 438 -5.95 -0.01 9.07
N TRP A 439 -6.70 -0.76 8.26
CA TRP A 439 -7.89 -0.24 7.59
C TRP A 439 -8.99 0.21 8.57
N LEU A 440 -9.29 -0.59 9.59
CA LEU A 440 -10.26 -0.25 10.64
C LEU A 440 -9.84 0.99 11.44
N THR A 441 -8.54 1.30 11.51
CA THR A 441 -7.98 2.41 12.31
C THR A 441 -7.52 3.61 11.48
N ASP A 442 -7.88 3.65 10.19
CA ASP A 442 -7.54 4.71 9.21
C ASP A 442 -6.03 4.87 8.93
N TYR A 443 -5.23 3.84 9.20
CA TYR A 443 -3.87 3.70 8.66
C TYR A 443 -3.84 3.01 7.28
N ALA A 444 -5.02 2.73 6.71
CA ALA A 444 -5.24 2.50 5.27
C ALA A 444 -6.68 2.90 4.87
N GLY A 445 -6.85 3.46 3.66
CA GLY A 445 -8.17 3.83 3.13
C GLY A 445 -8.98 2.60 2.72
N GLN A 446 -8.32 1.65 2.07
CA GLN A 446 -8.84 0.31 1.72
C GLN A 446 -7.75 -0.75 1.94
N TRP A 447 -8.13 -2.03 1.96
CA TRP A 447 -7.17 -3.13 2.02
C TRP A 447 -7.52 -4.28 1.08
N GLY A 448 -6.57 -5.20 0.92
CA GLY A 448 -6.70 -6.32 -0.01
C GLY A 448 -5.63 -7.40 0.14
N GLY A 449 -5.40 -8.16 -0.93
CA GLY A 449 -4.38 -9.19 -0.98
C GLY A 449 -3.90 -9.50 -2.40
N LEU A 450 -2.60 -9.76 -2.53
CA LEU A 450 -2.01 -10.46 -3.67
C LEU A 450 -1.83 -11.92 -3.26
N MET A 451 -2.61 -12.80 -3.90
CA MET A 451 -2.63 -14.24 -3.62
C MET A 451 -1.82 -14.99 -4.67
N ASP A 452 -0.74 -15.64 -4.25
CA ASP A 452 0.31 -16.09 -5.14
C ASP A 452 0.45 -17.62 -5.16
N THR A 453 0.39 -18.25 -6.33
CA THR A 453 0.61 -19.68 -6.50
C THR A 453 2.07 -20.11 -6.34
N TRP A 454 3.05 -19.17 -6.38
CA TRP A 454 4.42 -19.42 -5.92
C TRP A 454 4.50 -19.85 -4.45
N LYS A 455 3.44 -19.66 -3.63
CA LYS A 455 3.39 -20.25 -2.27
C LYS A 455 3.62 -21.77 -2.25
N TRP A 456 3.31 -22.46 -3.36
CA TRP A 456 3.54 -23.90 -3.55
C TRP A 456 5.03 -24.23 -3.73
N TYR A 457 5.80 -23.34 -4.38
CA TYR A 457 7.27 -23.37 -4.46
C TYR A 457 7.92 -23.02 -3.12
N GLU A 458 7.47 -21.93 -2.51
CA GLU A 458 8.01 -21.40 -1.25
C GLU A 458 7.86 -22.37 -0.08
N THR A 459 6.78 -23.15 -0.05
CA THR A 459 6.54 -24.23 0.93
C THR A 459 7.03 -25.61 0.46
N GLY A 460 7.72 -25.70 -0.68
CA GLY A 460 8.37 -26.92 -1.18
C GLY A 460 7.44 -28.07 -1.55
N LYS A 461 6.16 -27.79 -1.85
CA LYS A 461 5.17 -28.77 -2.28
C LYS A 461 5.40 -29.16 -3.75
N TRP A 462 5.04 -30.39 -4.11
CA TRP A 462 5.16 -30.91 -5.48
C TRP A 462 3.79 -31.39 -5.99
N LYS A 463 3.69 -32.59 -6.56
CA LYS A 463 2.43 -33.22 -7.00
C LYS A 463 1.37 -33.16 -5.88
N LEU A 464 0.14 -32.81 -6.25
CA LEU A 464 -0.97 -32.62 -5.32
C LEU A 464 -1.19 -33.88 -4.46
N PHE A 465 -1.38 -33.68 -3.14
CA PHE A 465 -1.53 -34.72 -2.12
C PHE A 465 -0.38 -35.73 -1.98
N ALA A 466 0.72 -35.58 -2.72
CA ALA A 466 1.86 -36.49 -2.59
C ALA A 466 2.72 -36.13 -1.36
N GLU A 467 3.27 -37.17 -0.72
CA GLU A 467 4.08 -37.02 0.50
C GLU A 467 5.49 -36.49 0.21
N GLY A 468 6.16 -36.01 1.26
CA GLY A 468 7.49 -35.43 1.19
C GLY A 468 7.50 -33.97 0.73
N ASN A 469 8.70 -33.38 0.71
CA ASN A 469 8.93 -31.98 0.37
C ASN A 469 10.14 -31.90 -0.56
N ILE A 470 10.04 -31.15 -1.66
CA ILE A 470 11.12 -31.01 -2.65
C ILE A 470 11.94 -29.73 -2.46
N GLY A 471 11.53 -28.88 -1.52
CA GLY A 471 12.09 -27.54 -1.34
C GLY A 471 11.83 -26.61 -2.53
N LYS A 472 12.61 -25.53 -2.57
CA LYS A 472 12.54 -24.47 -3.59
C LYS A 472 13.27 -24.87 -4.88
N THR A 473 12.87 -25.97 -5.53
CA THR A 473 13.70 -26.64 -6.57
C THR A 473 13.08 -26.78 -7.96
N GLN A 474 11.76 -26.72 -8.12
CA GLN A 474 11.05 -26.95 -9.39
C GLN A 474 10.03 -25.83 -9.67
N GLY A 475 10.43 -24.57 -9.42
CA GLY A 475 9.53 -23.41 -9.32
C GLY A 475 8.41 -23.32 -10.36
N ASN A 476 8.74 -23.46 -11.65
CA ASN A 476 7.73 -23.34 -12.71
C ASN A 476 6.76 -24.54 -12.81
N ARG A 477 7.09 -25.71 -12.26
CA ARG A 477 6.12 -26.80 -12.04
C ARG A 477 5.27 -26.52 -10.81
N GLN A 478 5.88 -25.93 -9.78
CA GLN A 478 5.25 -25.70 -8.47
C GLN A 478 4.16 -24.62 -8.55
N TRP A 479 4.38 -23.45 -9.16
CA TRP A 479 3.31 -22.43 -9.29
C TRP A 479 2.14 -22.85 -10.18
N LEU A 480 2.33 -23.80 -11.10
CA LEU A 480 1.27 -24.45 -11.86
C LEU A 480 0.47 -25.48 -11.05
N THR A 481 1.01 -26.02 -9.96
CA THR A 481 0.38 -27.15 -9.24
C THR A 481 -0.62 -26.70 -8.17
N HIS A 482 -0.64 -25.41 -7.83
CA HIS A 482 -1.61 -24.84 -6.88
C HIS A 482 -3.05 -25.07 -7.35
N PRO A 483 -3.93 -25.68 -6.54
CA PRO A 483 -5.33 -25.90 -6.90
C PRO A 483 -6.08 -24.59 -7.18
N GLU A 484 -6.89 -24.57 -8.23
CA GLU A 484 -7.60 -23.38 -8.68
C GLU A 484 -8.64 -22.90 -7.67
N GLY A 485 -9.57 -23.79 -7.26
CA GLY A 485 -10.62 -23.49 -6.28
C GLY A 485 -10.08 -23.04 -4.91
N MET A 486 -8.81 -23.26 -4.62
CA MET A 486 -8.16 -22.75 -3.40
C MET A 486 -7.96 -21.22 -3.44
N LEU A 487 -7.71 -20.60 -4.60
CA LEU A 487 -7.58 -19.14 -4.66
C LEU A 487 -8.89 -18.41 -4.31
N ALA A 488 -10.06 -19.02 -4.54
CA ALA A 488 -11.32 -18.51 -4.00
C ALA A 488 -11.41 -18.68 -2.47
N GLN A 489 -10.83 -19.74 -1.90
CA GLN A 489 -10.74 -19.91 -0.44
C GLN A 489 -9.81 -18.87 0.21
N GLU A 490 -8.79 -18.37 -0.51
CA GLU A 490 -7.90 -17.28 -0.07
C GLU A 490 -8.52 -15.88 -0.26
N ALA A 491 -9.21 -15.65 -1.37
CA ALA A 491 -9.88 -14.37 -1.66
C ALA A 491 -11.11 -14.14 -0.77
N LEU A 492 -11.73 -15.21 -0.28
CA LEU A 492 -12.93 -15.16 0.55
C LEU A 492 -12.69 -14.47 1.91
N PRO A 493 -11.62 -14.75 2.70
CA PRO A 493 -11.24 -13.97 3.87
C PRO A 493 -11.06 -12.46 3.64
N ILE A 494 -10.60 -12.03 2.46
CA ILE A 494 -10.52 -10.60 2.11
C ILE A 494 -11.94 -10.02 2.11
N TYR A 495 -12.83 -10.61 1.29
CA TYR A 495 -14.23 -10.19 1.17
C TYR A 495 -14.98 -10.23 2.52
N LEU A 496 -14.84 -11.33 3.26
CA LEU A 496 -15.56 -11.58 4.52
C LEU A 496 -15.18 -10.64 5.66
N ASN A 497 -14.09 -9.89 5.52
CA ASN A 497 -13.59 -8.94 6.52
C ASN A 497 -13.43 -7.51 5.95
N GLY A 498 -14.13 -7.20 4.85
CA GLY A 498 -14.28 -5.84 4.32
C GLY A 498 -13.17 -5.35 3.39
N GLY A 499 -12.23 -6.22 3.01
CA GLY A 499 -11.24 -5.92 1.98
C GLY A 499 -11.88 -5.85 0.59
N SER A 500 -11.29 -5.04 -0.29
CA SER A 500 -11.89 -4.65 -1.57
C SER A 500 -10.93 -4.71 -2.77
N VAL A 501 -9.65 -5.04 -2.55
CA VAL A 501 -8.62 -5.07 -3.61
C VAL A 501 -7.98 -6.45 -3.76
N TYR A 502 -7.86 -6.90 -5.00
CA TYR A 502 -7.47 -8.26 -5.36
C TYR A 502 -6.39 -8.22 -6.45
N ASN A 503 -5.32 -8.98 -6.25
CA ASN A 503 -4.33 -9.29 -7.27
C ASN A 503 -3.86 -10.75 -7.08
N PHE A 504 -3.19 -11.31 -8.09
CA PHE A 504 -2.83 -12.72 -8.13
C PHE A 504 -1.51 -12.94 -8.88
N GLU A 505 -0.76 -13.96 -8.49
CA GLU A 505 0.42 -14.46 -9.21
C GLU A 505 0.38 -16.00 -9.23
N HIS A 506 1.08 -16.72 -10.11
CA HIS A 506 1.85 -16.23 -11.26
C HIS A 506 0.91 -15.84 -12.43
N PRO A 507 1.07 -14.67 -13.09
CA PRO A 507 0.04 -14.08 -13.95
C PRO A 507 -0.46 -14.97 -15.09
N GLN A 508 0.43 -15.75 -15.70
CA GLN A 508 0.09 -16.63 -16.82
C GLN A 508 -0.67 -17.89 -16.39
N TYR A 509 -0.72 -18.23 -15.10
CA TYR A 509 -1.67 -19.23 -14.58
C TYR A 509 -3.00 -18.59 -14.18
N THR A 510 -2.92 -17.45 -13.48
CA THR A 510 -4.08 -16.86 -12.80
C THR A 510 -4.95 -15.98 -13.68
N TYR A 511 -4.43 -15.45 -14.79
CA TYR A 511 -5.19 -14.56 -15.68
C TYR A 511 -5.24 -15.02 -17.14
N SER A 512 -4.13 -15.01 -17.88
CA SER A 512 -4.13 -15.23 -19.35
C SER A 512 -2.75 -15.52 -19.96
N VAL A 513 -2.81 -16.06 -21.18
CA VAL A 513 -1.72 -16.11 -22.17
C VAL A 513 -2.33 -15.79 -23.54
N ASN A 514 -1.63 -15.07 -24.40
CA ASN A 514 -2.04 -14.70 -25.77
C ASN A 514 -3.42 -14.01 -25.82
N ASN A 515 -3.70 -13.16 -24.83
CA ASN A 515 -4.96 -12.45 -24.57
C ASN A 515 -6.15 -13.36 -24.21
N GLN A 516 -5.95 -14.67 -24.08
CA GLN A 516 -6.97 -15.66 -23.75
C GLN A 516 -6.98 -15.93 -22.24
N SER A 517 -8.14 -15.80 -21.59
CA SER A 517 -8.27 -16.10 -20.16
C SER A 517 -7.98 -17.56 -19.85
N THR A 518 -7.27 -17.84 -18.75
CA THR A 518 -7.08 -19.22 -18.30
C THR A 518 -8.36 -19.83 -17.70
N PRO A 519 -8.47 -21.17 -17.63
CA PRO A 519 -9.54 -21.83 -16.87
C PRO A 519 -9.63 -21.37 -15.41
N LEU A 520 -8.50 -21.13 -14.74
CA LEU A 520 -8.46 -20.55 -13.39
C LEU A 520 -9.22 -19.21 -13.36
N PHE A 521 -8.91 -18.30 -14.29
CA PHE A 521 -9.58 -17.01 -14.37
C PHE A 521 -11.09 -17.18 -14.63
N LYS A 522 -11.48 -18.01 -15.60
CA LYS A 522 -12.89 -18.17 -16.00
C LYS A 522 -13.77 -18.93 -15.01
N GLU A 523 -13.24 -19.95 -14.34
CA GLU A 523 -14.02 -20.84 -13.45
C GLU A 523 -13.96 -20.41 -11.98
N VAL A 524 -12.99 -19.57 -11.58
CA VAL A 524 -12.75 -19.21 -10.17
C VAL A 524 -12.70 -17.68 -9.95
N ILE A 525 -11.71 -16.97 -10.53
CA ILE A 525 -11.50 -15.55 -10.19
C ILE A 525 -12.62 -14.66 -10.75
N GLU A 526 -13.00 -14.80 -12.02
CA GLU A 526 -14.03 -14.00 -12.65
C GLU A 526 -15.44 -14.23 -12.04
N PRO A 527 -15.88 -15.47 -11.73
CA PRO A 527 -17.12 -15.72 -10.99
C PRO A 527 -17.10 -15.17 -9.55
N PHE A 528 -15.98 -15.30 -8.83
CA PHE A 528 -15.83 -14.74 -7.49
C PHE A 528 -15.86 -13.21 -7.50
N PHE A 529 -15.17 -12.58 -8.46
CA PHE A 529 -15.12 -11.12 -8.56
C PHE A 529 -16.48 -10.53 -8.99
N ARG A 530 -17.20 -11.20 -9.91
CA ARG A 530 -18.61 -10.88 -10.20
C ARG A 530 -19.50 -10.98 -8.96
N TYR A 531 -19.29 -12.00 -8.11
CA TYR A 531 -20.08 -12.14 -6.90
C TYR A 531 -19.91 -10.95 -5.95
N ILE A 532 -18.68 -10.49 -5.69
CA ILE A 532 -18.45 -9.36 -4.76
C ILE A 532 -18.88 -8.01 -5.34
N ILE A 533 -18.91 -7.84 -6.67
CA ILE A 533 -19.52 -6.66 -7.32
C ILE A 533 -21.04 -6.65 -7.07
N ALA A 534 -21.70 -7.80 -7.28
CA ALA A 534 -23.14 -7.94 -7.04
C ALA A 534 -23.51 -7.97 -5.54
N ASN A 535 -22.53 -8.22 -4.66
CA ASN A 535 -22.70 -8.36 -3.22
C ASN A 535 -21.54 -7.65 -2.51
N PRO A 536 -21.64 -6.33 -2.31
CA PRO A 536 -20.58 -5.55 -1.65
C PRO A 536 -20.10 -6.17 -0.34
N ALA A 537 -18.79 -6.11 -0.12
CA ALA A 537 -18.16 -6.53 1.14
C ALA A 537 -18.74 -5.74 2.34
N PRO A 538 -18.60 -6.23 3.59
CA PRO A 538 -18.95 -5.46 4.78
C PRO A 538 -18.24 -4.10 4.78
N SER A 539 -18.97 -3.01 5.07
CA SER A 539 -18.36 -1.68 5.13
C SER A 539 -17.39 -1.54 6.32
N LYS A 540 -16.54 -0.50 6.31
CA LYS A 540 -15.66 -0.19 7.46
C LYS A 540 -16.46 -0.05 8.76
N GLU A 541 -17.62 0.61 8.68
CA GLU A 541 -18.59 0.76 9.78
C GLU A 541 -19.15 -0.59 10.25
N GLN A 542 -19.66 -1.43 9.35
CA GLN A 542 -20.19 -2.77 9.70
C GLN A 542 -19.12 -3.69 10.30
N MET A 543 -17.86 -3.54 9.89
CA MET A 543 -16.74 -4.29 10.48
C MET A 543 -16.33 -3.72 11.85
N LEU A 544 -16.42 -2.41 12.07
CA LEU A 544 -16.25 -1.80 13.41
C LEU A 544 -17.37 -2.23 14.37
N GLU A 545 -18.63 -2.25 13.92
CA GLU A 545 -19.76 -2.78 14.69
C GLU A 545 -19.61 -4.27 15.04
N LYS A 546 -19.09 -5.08 14.10
CA LYS A 546 -18.87 -6.52 14.31
C LYS A 546 -17.70 -6.81 15.25
N THR A 547 -16.55 -6.14 15.05
CA THR A 547 -15.33 -6.34 15.84
C THR A 547 -15.58 -6.10 17.33
N LYS A 548 -14.97 -6.91 18.19
CA LYS A 548 -15.04 -6.80 19.66
C LYS A 548 -13.69 -6.51 20.30
N SER A 549 -12.60 -6.87 19.63
CA SER A 549 -11.23 -6.62 20.10
C SER A 549 -10.26 -6.43 18.93
N VAL A 550 -9.25 -5.58 19.13
CA VAL A 550 -8.10 -5.33 18.24
C VAL A 550 -6.81 -5.58 19.03
N LEU A 551 -5.90 -6.35 18.46
CA LEU A 551 -4.57 -6.61 19.04
C LEU A 551 -3.66 -5.39 18.86
N TYR A 552 -3.03 -4.93 19.94
CA TYR A 552 -2.01 -3.90 19.94
C TYR A 552 -0.62 -4.51 20.18
N GLY A 553 0.30 -4.33 19.23
CA GLY A 553 1.67 -4.81 19.37
C GLY A 553 2.28 -5.39 18.10
N ASN A 554 3.53 -5.82 18.21
CA ASN A 554 4.34 -6.29 17.09
C ASN A 554 4.37 -7.83 17.04
N LEU A 555 3.56 -8.41 16.15
CA LEU A 555 3.47 -9.86 15.87
C LEU A 555 4.82 -10.52 15.56
N SER A 556 5.83 -9.78 15.07
CA SER A 556 7.22 -10.26 14.96
C SER A 556 7.77 -10.86 16.25
N ASN A 557 7.35 -10.34 17.40
CA ASN A 557 7.87 -10.71 18.72
C ASN A 557 7.07 -11.85 19.36
N TYR A 558 5.97 -12.30 18.73
CA TYR A 558 5.02 -13.28 19.26
C TYR A 558 4.72 -14.41 18.26
N GLY A 559 5.65 -14.70 17.35
CA GLY A 559 5.60 -15.88 16.46
C GLY A 559 4.87 -15.69 15.14
N GLN A 560 4.49 -14.47 14.75
CA GLN A 560 3.79 -14.19 13.47
C GLN A 560 2.53 -15.07 13.31
N GLY A 561 2.46 -15.95 12.30
CA GLY A 561 1.34 -16.88 12.11
C GLY A 561 1.17 -17.90 13.24
N GLN A 562 2.25 -18.27 13.94
CA GLN A 562 2.21 -19.16 15.11
C GLN A 562 1.40 -18.57 16.28
N TYR A 563 1.14 -17.25 16.27
CA TYR A 563 0.22 -16.63 17.20
C TYR A 563 -1.23 -17.14 17.05
N TYR A 564 -1.60 -17.63 15.87
CA TYR A 564 -2.96 -18.01 15.47
C TYR A 564 -3.17 -19.53 15.34
N GLU A 565 -2.10 -20.32 15.45
CA GLU A 565 -2.16 -21.78 15.37
C GLU A 565 -3.11 -22.39 16.40
N GLY A 566 -4.02 -23.24 15.93
CA GLY A 566 -5.04 -23.89 16.76
C GLY A 566 -6.11 -22.93 17.31
N LEU A 567 -6.04 -21.63 17.01
CA LEU A 567 -7.08 -20.64 17.27
C LEU A 567 -7.97 -20.48 16.04
N ASN A 568 -7.41 -20.05 14.91
CA ASN A 568 -8.13 -19.95 13.63
C ASN A 568 -7.33 -20.34 12.38
N VAL A 569 -6.11 -20.89 12.50
CA VAL A 569 -5.39 -21.61 11.42
C VAL A 569 -4.87 -22.97 11.91
N ASP A 570 -4.59 -23.92 11.00
CA ASP A 570 -4.13 -25.28 11.37
C ASP A 570 -2.60 -25.44 11.40
N LYS A 571 -1.85 -24.51 10.80
CA LYS A 571 -0.42 -24.23 11.03
C LYS A 571 -0.12 -22.78 10.65
N ASP A 572 1.11 -22.32 10.85
CA ASP A 572 1.62 -21.03 10.37
C ASP A 572 1.74 -20.95 8.83
N GLN A 573 2.26 -21.99 8.18
CA GLN A 573 2.40 -22.12 6.71
C GLN A 573 1.06 -22.51 6.03
N THR A 574 0.05 -21.64 6.13
CA THR A 574 -1.23 -21.78 5.41
C THR A 574 -1.87 -20.41 5.14
N PRO A 575 -2.47 -20.18 3.96
CA PRO A 575 -3.30 -19.00 3.70
C PRO A 575 -4.77 -19.23 4.11
N LEU A 576 -5.12 -20.41 4.65
CA LEU A 576 -6.49 -20.84 4.93
C LEU A 576 -6.79 -20.89 6.44
N TYR A 577 -7.86 -20.21 6.84
CA TYR A 577 -8.41 -20.30 8.20
C TYR A 577 -9.17 -21.62 8.41
N THR A 578 -9.21 -22.09 9.66
CA THR A 578 -9.99 -23.25 10.13
C THR A 578 -11.39 -22.90 10.60
N THR A 579 -11.60 -21.67 11.07
CA THR A 579 -12.90 -21.17 11.54
C THR A 579 -13.08 -19.68 11.22
N GLY A 580 -14.30 -19.28 10.90
CA GLY A 580 -14.71 -17.89 10.72
C GLY A 580 -15.47 -17.30 11.92
N GLN A 581 -15.52 -18.00 13.05
CA GLN A 581 -16.16 -17.58 14.31
C GLN A 581 -15.70 -16.18 14.74
N PHE A 582 -14.38 -15.96 14.78
CA PHE A 582 -13.75 -14.68 15.14
C PHE A 582 -13.64 -13.71 13.95
N GLY A 583 -13.97 -14.17 12.74
CA GLY A 583 -13.50 -13.56 11.49
C GLY A 583 -11.97 -13.53 11.41
N ASN A 584 -11.43 -12.53 10.71
CA ASN A 584 -10.03 -12.14 10.84
C ASN A 584 -9.88 -11.26 12.08
N ILE A 585 -9.02 -11.66 13.02
CA ILE A 585 -8.76 -10.89 14.26
C ILE A 585 -7.83 -9.72 13.88
N PRO A 586 -8.25 -8.45 14.01
CA PRO A 586 -7.44 -7.31 13.56
C PRO A 586 -6.28 -6.98 14.52
N ALA A 587 -5.17 -6.48 13.97
CA ALA A 587 -4.00 -6.02 14.74
C ALA A 587 -3.46 -4.67 14.25
N VAL A 588 -2.76 -3.95 15.12
CA VAL A 588 -2.06 -2.69 14.81
C VAL A 588 -0.66 -2.67 15.47
N PRO A 589 0.42 -2.32 14.75
CA PRO A 589 1.78 -2.21 15.33
C PRO A 589 1.87 -1.18 16.47
N SER A 590 2.74 -1.42 17.45
CA SER A 590 2.89 -0.53 18.63
C SER A 590 3.64 0.79 18.35
N SER A 591 4.02 1.06 17.10
CA SER A 591 4.58 2.34 16.65
C SER A 591 3.52 3.39 16.27
N ILE A 592 2.25 2.97 16.21
CA ILE A 592 1.08 3.83 16.10
C ILE A 592 0.57 4.16 17.50
N LYS A 593 0.25 5.44 17.76
CA LYS A 593 -0.09 5.95 19.10
C LYS A 593 -1.39 5.34 19.64
N ARG A 594 -1.33 4.74 20.84
CA ARG A 594 -2.46 4.07 21.50
C ARG A 594 -3.66 5.00 21.67
N GLU A 595 -3.41 6.27 21.99
CA GLU A 595 -4.45 7.29 22.24
C GLU A 595 -5.27 7.59 20.98
N HIS A 596 -4.62 7.61 19.80
CA HIS A 596 -5.32 7.78 18.52
C HIS A 596 -6.29 6.60 18.29
N LEU A 597 -5.81 5.37 18.52
CA LEU A 597 -6.59 4.15 18.35
C LEU A 597 -7.77 4.08 19.33
N GLU A 598 -7.53 4.30 20.62
CA GLU A 598 -8.55 4.30 21.68
C GLU A 598 -9.67 5.31 21.39
N SER A 599 -9.33 6.52 20.94
CA SER A 599 -10.30 7.57 20.60
C SER A 599 -11.27 7.18 19.47
N LYS A 600 -10.89 6.21 18.63
CA LYS A 600 -11.74 5.66 17.56
C LYS A 600 -12.45 4.39 18.00
N LEU A 601 -11.73 3.43 18.58
CA LEU A 601 -12.22 2.10 18.92
C LEU A 601 -13.26 2.12 20.05
N SER A 602 -13.13 3.05 21.00
CA SER A 602 -14.11 3.27 22.07
C SER A 602 -15.51 3.64 21.56
N LYS A 603 -15.62 4.30 20.40
CA LYS A 603 -16.92 4.67 19.77
C LYS A 603 -17.77 3.45 19.38
N TYR A 604 -17.13 2.28 19.24
CA TYR A 604 -17.74 1.01 18.85
C TYR A 604 -17.67 -0.05 19.97
N ASN A 605 -17.24 0.34 21.18
CA ASN A 605 -16.95 -0.57 22.30
C ASN A 605 -15.96 -1.70 21.96
N ILE A 606 -14.96 -1.41 21.12
CA ILE A 606 -13.90 -2.37 20.77
C ILE A 606 -12.78 -2.30 21.81
N GLU A 607 -12.38 -3.44 22.38
CA GLU A 607 -11.22 -3.49 23.28
C GLU A 607 -9.90 -3.45 22.50
N LEU A 608 -9.04 -2.47 22.79
CA LEU A 608 -7.64 -2.47 22.33
C LEU A 608 -6.79 -3.22 23.35
N ILE A 609 -6.55 -4.52 23.10
CA ILE A 609 -5.84 -5.42 24.01
C ILE A 609 -4.37 -5.55 23.60
N ASP A 610 -3.45 -5.45 24.56
CA ASP A 610 -2.04 -5.65 24.28
C ASP A 610 -1.77 -7.13 23.95
N ILE A 611 -0.97 -7.39 22.90
CA ILE A 611 -0.73 -8.74 22.38
C ILE A 611 -0.14 -9.73 23.40
N ASN A 612 0.47 -9.20 24.47
CA ASN A 612 1.08 -9.89 25.60
C ASN A 612 0.23 -9.89 26.89
N ASP A 613 -1.04 -9.50 26.84
CA ASP A 613 -1.98 -9.57 27.97
C ASP A 613 -2.04 -11.02 28.54
N ASN A 614 -2.22 -11.15 29.86
CA ASN A 614 -2.34 -12.45 30.52
C ASN A 614 -3.52 -13.31 30.01
N ARG A 615 -4.53 -12.70 29.40
CA ARG A 615 -5.64 -13.35 28.69
C ARG A 615 -5.21 -13.97 27.35
N LEU A 616 -4.08 -13.56 26.79
CA LEU A 616 -3.58 -13.99 25.48
C LEU A 616 -2.26 -14.79 25.55
N LYS A 617 -1.73 -15.03 26.75
CA LYS A 617 -0.41 -15.65 27.01
C LYS A 617 -0.19 -17.05 26.40
N ASP A 618 -1.26 -17.83 26.23
CA ASP A 618 -1.24 -19.21 25.74
C ASP A 618 -2.52 -19.54 24.96
N LEU A 619 -2.54 -20.65 24.22
CA LEU A 619 -3.63 -20.99 23.31
C LEU A 619 -4.98 -21.17 24.01
N GLU A 620 -5.00 -21.77 25.20
CA GLU A 620 -6.23 -21.99 25.96
C GLU A 620 -6.78 -20.68 26.51
N SER A 621 -5.92 -19.77 26.96
CA SER A 621 -6.30 -18.41 27.38
C SER A 621 -6.83 -17.60 26.19
N LYS A 622 -6.15 -17.62 25.04
CA LYS A 622 -6.62 -16.98 23.80
C LYS A 622 -8.00 -17.48 23.39
N LYS A 623 -8.21 -18.80 23.38
CA LYS A 623 -9.51 -19.41 23.08
C LYS A 623 -10.58 -18.97 24.06
N ALA A 624 -10.29 -18.97 25.37
CA ALA A 624 -11.25 -18.52 26.38
C ALA A 624 -11.69 -17.07 26.13
N TYR A 625 -10.73 -16.16 25.92
CA TYR A 625 -10.98 -14.75 25.63
C TYR A 625 -11.80 -14.55 24.34
N PHE A 626 -11.38 -15.15 23.23
CA PHE A 626 -12.08 -14.97 21.96
C PHE A 626 -13.43 -15.69 21.88
N ASN A 627 -13.63 -16.81 22.59
CA ASN A 627 -14.93 -17.47 22.70
C ASN A 627 -15.93 -16.69 23.58
N GLU A 628 -15.45 -15.93 24.57
CA GLU A 628 -16.30 -15.02 25.37
C GLU A 628 -16.82 -13.86 24.50
N LEU A 629 -15.97 -13.31 23.62
CA LEU A 629 -16.34 -12.21 22.72
C LEU A 629 -17.13 -12.65 21.48
N TYR A 630 -16.90 -13.86 20.97
CA TYR A 630 -17.48 -14.36 19.72
C TYR A 630 -18.02 -15.79 19.93
N PRO A 631 -19.34 -15.97 20.12
CA PRO A 631 -19.91 -17.30 20.37
C PRO A 631 -19.81 -18.21 19.14
N GLU A 632 -19.64 -19.51 19.38
CA GLU A 632 -19.68 -20.55 18.35
C GLU A 632 -21.10 -20.66 17.75
N ILE A 633 -21.21 -20.53 16.42
CA ILE A 633 -22.49 -20.48 15.69
C ILE A 633 -22.69 -21.64 14.70
N TYR A 634 -21.72 -22.54 14.57
CA TYR A 634 -21.82 -23.76 13.77
C TYR A 634 -21.10 -24.93 14.45
N GLU A 635 -21.48 -26.15 14.11
CA GLU A 635 -20.88 -27.40 14.57
C GLU A 635 -20.03 -28.00 13.43
N GLY A 636 -18.82 -28.51 13.70
CA GLY A 636 -18.07 -29.39 12.77
C GLY A 636 -16.65 -28.95 12.41
N ASN A 637 -15.87 -29.89 11.86
CA ASN A 637 -14.46 -29.67 11.49
C ASN A 637 -14.33 -29.16 10.04
N ILE A 638 -14.60 -27.86 9.86
CA ILE A 638 -14.65 -27.18 8.57
C ILE A 638 -14.56 -25.65 8.80
N PHE A 639 -14.09 -24.87 7.83
CA PHE A 639 -14.23 -23.41 7.91
C PHE A 639 -15.67 -23.00 7.60
N ALA A 640 -16.23 -22.10 8.41
CA ALA A 640 -17.34 -21.27 7.99
C ALA A 640 -17.44 -19.91 8.67
N GLN A 641 -18.06 -18.95 7.97
CA GLN A 641 -18.47 -17.65 8.50
C GLN A 641 -19.91 -17.32 8.05
N LYS A 642 -20.74 -16.81 8.96
CA LYS A 642 -22.07 -16.25 8.63
C LYS A 642 -21.96 -14.75 8.34
N LEU A 643 -22.67 -14.27 7.32
CA LEU A 643 -22.82 -12.85 6.98
C LEU A 643 -24.24 -12.61 6.47
N LYS A 644 -25.10 -11.99 7.30
CA LYS A 644 -26.55 -11.88 7.10
C LYS A 644 -27.20 -13.28 7.00
N ASN A 645 -28.11 -13.48 6.05
CA ASN A 645 -28.80 -14.73 5.69
C ASN A 645 -27.90 -15.77 4.97
N ARG A 646 -26.57 -15.58 4.97
CA ARG A 646 -25.63 -16.35 4.13
C ARG A 646 -24.55 -17.02 4.97
N TRP A 647 -24.27 -18.28 4.68
CA TRP A 647 -23.13 -19.04 5.17
C TRP A 647 -22.08 -19.20 4.07
N PHE A 648 -20.83 -18.88 4.38
CA PHE A 648 -19.67 -19.08 3.52
C PHE A 648 -18.80 -20.16 4.17
N ILE A 649 -18.55 -21.25 3.44
CA ILE A 649 -18.05 -22.52 3.98
C ILE A 649 -16.94 -23.04 3.05
N TYR A 650 -15.85 -23.59 3.59
CA TYR A 650 -14.87 -24.31 2.75
C TYR A 650 -14.09 -25.40 3.50
N ASN A 651 -13.58 -26.38 2.75
CA ASN A 651 -12.65 -27.38 3.28
C ASN A 651 -11.23 -26.80 3.33
N TYR A 652 -10.66 -26.64 4.53
CA TYR A 652 -9.38 -25.93 4.76
C TYR A 652 -8.12 -26.78 4.52
N SER A 653 -8.24 -28.04 4.07
CA SER A 653 -7.12 -28.97 3.90
C SER A 653 -6.15 -28.58 2.77
N TYR A 654 -5.14 -27.74 3.08
CA TYR A 654 -4.19 -27.14 2.12
C TYR A 654 -3.49 -28.14 1.15
N ASN A 655 -2.99 -29.28 1.63
CA ASN A 655 -2.41 -30.32 0.75
C ASN A 655 -2.61 -31.73 1.30
N LYS A 656 -3.83 -32.04 1.75
CA LYS A 656 -4.23 -33.37 2.22
C LYS A 656 -5.57 -33.76 1.64
N ASN A 657 -5.77 -35.04 1.27
CA ASN A 657 -7.03 -35.52 0.71
C ASN A 657 -8.09 -35.87 1.78
N GLU A 658 -8.33 -34.97 2.74
CA GLU A 658 -9.21 -35.18 3.90
C GLU A 658 -10.56 -34.47 3.71
N LYS A 659 -11.69 -35.19 3.80
CA LYS A 659 -13.04 -34.60 3.75
C LYS A 659 -13.37 -33.86 5.05
N GLN A 660 -14.16 -32.79 4.94
CA GLN A 660 -14.59 -31.93 6.05
C GLN A 660 -16.10 -31.72 6.03
N SER A 661 -16.70 -31.44 7.20
CA SER A 661 -18.15 -31.32 7.35
C SER A 661 -18.58 -30.43 8.52
N GLY A 662 -19.74 -29.78 8.39
CA GLY A 662 -20.33 -28.95 9.45
C GLY A 662 -21.75 -28.43 9.16
N ILE A 663 -22.28 -27.64 10.11
CA ILE A 663 -23.70 -27.29 10.28
C ILE A 663 -23.85 -25.94 11.04
N PHE A 664 -24.28 -24.77 10.52
CA PHE A 664 -25.08 -24.34 9.36
C PHE A 664 -26.60 -24.32 9.61
N LYS A 665 -26.97 -23.65 10.72
CA LYS A 665 -28.34 -23.27 11.07
C LYS A 665 -28.78 -22.03 10.28
N PHE A 666 -29.91 -22.17 9.59
CA PHE A 666 -30.69 -21.13 8.94
C PHE A 666 -31.95 -20.86 9.78
N ASP A 667 -32.79 -19.91 9.38
CA ASP A 667 -33.94 -19.50 10.18
C ASP A 667 -35.07 -20.54 10.11
N ASN A 668 -35.25 -21.20 8.95
CA ASN A 668 -36.21 -22.30 8.75
C ASN A 668 -35.53 -23.69 8.73
N TYR A 669 -34.30 -23.76 8.23
CA TYR A 669 -33.63 -25.02 7.88
C TYR A 669 -32.37 -25.32 8.73
N LYS A 670 -32.01 -26.60 8.86
CA LYS A 670 -30.65 -27.00 9.27
C LYS A 670 -29.97 -27.65 8.06
N LEU A 671 -28.93 -27.00 7.55
CA LEU A 671 -28.06 -27.53 6.52
C LEU A 671 -26.87 -28.24 7.17
N GLU A 672 -26.46 -29.36 6.60
CA GLU A 672 -25.27 -30.11 6.95
C GLU A 672 -24.55 -30.44 5.64
N VAL A 673 -23.23 -30.23 5.57
CA VAL A 673 -22.45 -30.48 4.34
C VAL A 673 -21.29 -31.42 4.60
N ASN A 674 -20.89 -32.20 3.59
CA ASN A 674 -19.62 -32.93 3.56
C ASN A 674 -18.93 -32.70 2.21
N ILE A 675 -17.70 -32.18 2.23
CA ILE A 675 -16.97 -31.74 1.04
C ILE A 675 -15.47 -32.11 1.05
N GLU A 676 -14.93 -32.29 -0.14
CA GLU A 676 -13.51 -32.56 -0.40
C GLU A 676 -12.64 -31.28 -0.42
N PRO A 677 -11.31 -31.40 -0.28
CA PRO A 677 -10.38 -30.26 -0.31
C PRO A 677 -10.49 -29.40 -1.58
N HIS A 678 -10.17 -28.11 -1.41
CA HIS A 678 -10.29 -27.07 -2.46
C HIS A 678 -11.74 -26.95 -2.99
N THR A 679 -12.71 -27.15 -2.10
CA THR A 679 -14.13 -26.91 -2.33
C THR A 679 -14.60 -25.77 -1.43
N SER A 680 -15.40 -24.88 -2.00
CA SER A 680 -16.07 -23.77 -1.32
C SER A 680 -17.57 -23.79 -1.63
N ILE A 681 -18.37 -23.42 -0.62
CA ILE A 681 -19.82 -23.29 -0.70
C ILE A 681 -20.20 -21.92 -0.16
N MET A 682 -21.09 -21.24 -0.87
CA MET A 682 -21.93 -20.18 -0.33
C MET A 682 -23.36 -20.70 -0.33
N ALA A 683 -24.03 -20.64 0.82
CA ALA A 683 -25.41 -21.04 0.97
C ALA A 683 -26.23 -19.86 1.51
N GLU A 684 -27.27 -19.45 0.79
CA GLU A 684 -28.11 -18.29 1.08
C GLU A 684 -29.57 -18.71 1.24
N GLU A 685 -30.19 -18.32 2.36
CA GLU A 685 -31.62 -18.51 2.59
C GLU A 685 -32.43 -17.40 1.91
N LEU A 686 -33.37 -17.83 1.08
CA LEU A 686 -34.29 -17.02 0.30
C LEU A 686 -35.71 -17.57 0.49
N GLU A 687 -36.72 -16.84 0.03
CA GLU A 687 -38.11 -17.26 0.18
C GLU A 687 -38.37 -18.63 -0.48
N ASN A 688 -38.75 -19.63 0.32
CA ASN A 688 -39.02 -21.02 -0.05
C ASN A 688 -37.83 -21.80 -0.69
N LYS A 689 -36.58 -21.33 -0.57
CA LYS A 689 -35.39 -22.01 -1.15
C LYS A 689 -34.07 -21.66 -0.47
N LEU A 690 -33.11 -22.59 -0.54
CA LEU A 690 -31.68 -22.26 -0.36
C LEU A 690 -31.05 -22.09 -1.74
N ASN A 691 -30.39 -20.95 -2.01
CA ASN A 691 -29.46 -20.85 -3.15
C ASN A 691 -28.08 -21.33 -2.71
N ILE A 692 -27.48 -22.20 -3.51
CA ILE A 692 -26.15 -22.76 -3.29
C ILE A 692 -25.25 -22.35 -4.46
N LYS A 693 -24.13 -21.71 -4.16
CA LYS A 693 -23.02 -21.50 -5.10
C LYS A 693 -21.86 -22.38 -4.63
N LEU A 694 -21.64 -23.47 -5.35
CA LEU A 694 -20.60 -24.47 -5.09
C LEU A 694 -19.46 -24.24 -6.09
N SER A 695 -18.23 -24.08 -5.62
CA SER A 695 -17.05 -24.10 -6.49
C SER A 695 -16.01 -25.08 -5.95
N ASN A 696 -15.67 -26.06 -6.79
CA ASN A 696 -14.62 -27.03 -6.53
C ASN A 696 -13.70 -27.23 -7.74
N PHE A 697 -13.60 -26.24 -8.63
CA PHE A 697 -12.79 -26.35 -9.84
C PHE A 697 -11.34 -26.68 -9.51
N ARG A 698 -10.83 -27.78 -10.10
CA ARG A 698 -9.45 -28.22 -9.99
C ARG A 698 -9.09 -29.10 -11.17
N THR A 699 -8.18 -28.68 -12.05
CA THR A 699 -7.70 -29.59 -13.11
C THR A 699 -6.72 -30.61 -12.53
N ASP A 700 -6.48 -31.72 -13.24
CA ASP A 700 -5.30 -32.53 -12.97
C ASP A 700 -4.04 -31.73 -13.36
N LYS A 701 -2.96 -31.97 -12.61
CA LYS A 701 -1.60 -31.40 -12.82
C LYS A 701 -0.53 -32.51 -12.75
N SER A 702 -0.93 -33.78 -12.71
CA SER A 702 -0.04 -34.94 -12.51
C SER A 702 0.98 -35.12 -13.62
N GLU A 703 0.66 -34.72 -14.85
CA GLU A 703 1.55 -34.71 -16.03
C GLU A 703 2.86 -33.94 -15.75
N LEU A 704 2.78 -32.78 -15.08
CA LEU A 704 3.96 -31.97 -14.71
C LEU A 704 4.97 -32.72 -13.82
N TRP A 705 4.54 -33.85 -13.24
CA TRP A 705 5.24 -34.67 -12.25
C TRP A 705 5.26 -36.17 -12.63
N GLU A 706 4.94 -36.53 -13.88
CA GLU A 706 4.71 -37.93 -14.27
C GLU A 706 5.96 -38.81 -14.11
N ALA A 707 7.13 -38.24 -14.40
CA ALA A 707 8.43 -38.91 -14.33
C ALA A 707 8.97 -39.05 -12.89
N ALA A 708 8.18 -38.73 -11.87
CA ALA A 708 8.56 -38.81 -10.46
C ALA A 708 7.54 -39.58 -9.60
N THR A 709 8.00 -40.67 -9.01
CA THR A 709 7.23 -41.49 -8.06
C THR A 709 7.28 -40.94 -6.63
N ASN A 710 8.37 -40.25 -6.27
CA ASN A 710 8.64 -39.74 -4.93
C ASN A 710 9.30 -38.35 -4.95
N ALA A 711 9.43 -37.72 -3.78
CA ALA A 711 9.94 -36.36 -3.64
C ALA A 711 11.40 -36.18 -4.10
N GLU A 712 12.30 -37.16 -3.90
CA GLU A 712 13.70 -37.00 -4.35
C GLU A 712 13.81 -37.12 -5.88
N GLU A 713 13.01 -37.97 -6.53
CA GLU A 713 12.87 -37.96 -7.99
C GLU A 713 12.28 -36.64 -8.49
N ALA A 714 11.20 -36.14 -7.86
CA ALA A 714 10.53 -34.90 -8.25
C ALA A 714 11.45 -33.67 -8.14
N LYS A 715 12.25 -33.60 -7.08
CA LYS A 715 13.29 -32.60 -6.85
C LYS A 715 14.34 -32.59 -7.95
N ASN A 716 14.76 -33.75 -8.42
CA ASN A 716 15.80 -33.92 -9.45
C ASN A 716 15.26 -34.01 -10.89
N LEU A 717 14.00 -33.63 -11.14
CA LEU A 717 13.46 -33.52 -12.51
C LEU A 717 14.24 -32.49 -13.34
N PRO A 718 14.30 -32.64 -14.68
CA PRO A 718 14.90 -31.64 -15.56
C PRO A 718 14.28 -30.26 -15.37
N GLU A 719 15.11 -29.22 -15.45
CA GLU A 719 14.69 -27.82 -15.32
C GLU A 719 13.52 -27.51 -16.25
N PHE A 720 12.51 -26.84 -15.69
CA PHE A 720 11.34 -26.37 -16.40
C PHE A 720 11.40 -24.84 -16.43
N SER A 721 11.71 -24.27 -17.59
CA SER A 721 11.90 -22.82 -17.75
C SER A 721 10.59 -22.03 -17.74
N LYS A 722 10.68 -20.70 -17.53
CA LYS A 722 9.54 -19.76 -17.61
C LYS A 722 8.79 -19.92 -18.95
N GLN A 723 9.51 -20.05 -20.06
CA GLN A 723 8.91 -20.24 -21.38
C GLN A 723 8.18 -21.59 -21.49
N GLN A 724 8.80 -22.70 -21.08
CA GLN A 724 8.15 -24.03 -21.15
C GLN A 724 6.87 -24.10 -20.31
N ALA A 725 6.80 -23.37 -19.19
CA ALA A 725 5.59 -23.28 -18.38
C ALA A 725 4.49 -22.42 -19.03
N ILE A 726 4.87 -21.34 -19.72
CA ILE A 726 3.95 -20.52 -20.54
C ILE A 726 3.43 -21.34 -21.74
N ASP A 727 4.30 -22.11 -22.40
CA ASP A 727 3.93 -23.00 -23.51
C ASP A 727 3.00 -24.13 -23.02
N TRP A 728 3.26 -24.71 -21.83
CA TRP A 728 2.38 -25.69 -21.19
C TRP A 728 1.01 -25.09 -20.83
N VAL A 729 0.96 -23.85 -20.32
CA VAL A 729 -0.32 -23.15 -20.12
C VAL A 729 -1.08 -23.03 -21.45
N LYS A 730 -0.41 -22.56 -22.50
CA LYS A 730 -1.03 -22.32 -23.80
C LYS A 730 -1.62 -23.60 -24.40
N GLU A 731 -0.82 -24.65 -24.53
CA GLU A 731 -1.23 -25.86 -25.22
C GLU A 731 -2.05 -26.81 -24.34
N ASN A 732 -1.63 -27.04 -23.09
CA ASN A 732 -2.24 -28.05 -22.22
C ASN A 732 -3.25 -27.45 -21.23
N TYR A 733 -3.13 -26.18 -20.81
CA TYR A 733 -4.08 -25.60 -19.85
C TYR A 733 -5.25 -24.86 -20.51
N ILE A 734 -4.99 -24.00 -21.50
CA ILE A 734 -6.02 -23.20 -22.19
C ILE A 734 -6.70 -24.02 -23.30
N LYS A 735 -5.92 -24.73 -24.12
CA LYS A 735 -6.42 -25.45 -25.30
C LYS A 735 -6.88 -26.87 -24.97
N ASP A 736 -6.02 -27.73 -24.44
CA ASP A 736 -6.32 -29.15 -24.16
C ASP A 736 -6.52 -29.43 -22.65
N THR A 737 -7.30 -28.58 -21.96
CA THR A 737 -7.43 -28.54 -20.48
C THR A 737 -7.67 -29.92 -19.82
N PRO A 738 -6.78 -30.40 -18.93
CA PRO A 738 -6.91 -31.69 -18.25
C PRO A 738 -7.91 -31.64 -17.08
N TYR A 739 -9.19 -31.46 -17.38
CA TYR A 739 -10.26 -31.44 -16.37
C TYR A 739 -10.18 -32.66 -15.45
N GLY A 740 -9.98 -32.42 -14.15
CA GLY A 740 -9.95 -33.49 -13.15
C GLY A 740 -11.32 -34.16 -13.00
N VAL A 741 -11.33 -35.32 -12.35
CA VAL A 741 -12.57 -36.07 -12.06
C VAL A 741 -13.61 -35.20 -11.33
N HIS A 742 -14.90 -35.45 -11.60
CA HIS A 742 -15.99 -34.95 -10.75
C HIS A 742 -15.84 -35.50 -9.33
N ARG A 743 -16.17 -34.67 -8.33
CA ARG A 743 -15.99 -34.96 -6.91
C ARG A 743 -17.28 -34.69 -6.15
N GLN A 744 -17.58 -35.53 -5.16
CA GLN A 744 -18.89 -35.51 -4.51
C GLN A 744 -18.94 -34.53 -3.34
N SER A 745 -19.87 -33.58 -3.45
CA SER A 745 -20.35 -32.74 -2.36
C SER A 745 -21.71 -33.25 -1.90
N ILE A 746 -21.86 -33.50 -0.59
CA ILE A 746 -23.11 -33.96 0.02
C ILE A 746 -23.73 -32.82 0.81
N PHE A 747 -25.03 -32.60 0.65
CA PHE A 747 -25.84 -31.63 1.39
C PHE A 747 -27.01 -32.36 2.03
N VAL A 748 -27.11 -32.35 3.37
CA VAL A 748 -28.26 -32.87 4.11
C VAL A 748 -29.06 -31.69 4.63
N VAL A 749 -30.31 -31.55 4.18
CA VAL A 749 -31.23 -30.50 4.63
C VAL A 749 -32.28 -31.12 5.54
N ARG A 750 -32.46 -30.54 6.73
CA ARG A 750 -33.44 -30.96 7.74
C ARG A 750 -34.51 -29.87 7.91
N ASN A 751 -35.68 -30.27 8.43
CA ASN A 751 -36.91 -29.45 8.53
C ASN A 751 -37.61 -29.22 7.17
N VAL A 752 -37.59 -30.21 6.27
CA VAL A 752 -38.20 -30.10 4.93
C VAL A 752 -39.48 -30.93 4.79
N ASN A 753 -40.61 -30.23 4.67
CA ASN A 753 -41.98 -30.80 4.74
C ASN A 753 -42.45 -31.57 3.49
N LYS A 754 -41.65 -31.58 2.41
CA LYS A 754 -41.85 -32.40 1.19
C LYS A 754 -40.51 -32.58 0.49
N LYS A 755 -40.43 -33.53 -0.45
CA LYS A 755 -39.22 -33.74 -1.27
C LYS A 755 -38.84 -32.47 -2.03
N PRO A 756 -37.63 -31.92 -1.86
CA PRO A 756 -37.19 -30.74 -2.60
C PRO A 756 -36.91 -31.07 -4.07
N SER A 757 -36.82 -30.02 -4.88
CA SER A 757 -36.33 -30.09 -6.26
C SER A 757 -35.08 -29.23 -6.42
N ILE A 758 -34.11 -29.70 -7.22
CA ILE A 758 -32.94 -28.89 -7.60
C ILE A 758 -33.21 -28.21 -8.92
N LYS A 759 -32.97 -26.89 -8.97
CA LYS A 759 -32.94 -26.10 -10.20
C LYS A 759 -31.53 -25.50 -10.35
N VAL A 760 -30.77 -25.97 -11.34
CA VAL A 760 -29.51 -25.32 -11.71
C VAL A 760 -29.81 -23.97 -12.37
N ASN A 761 -29.14 -22.92 -11.90
CA ASN A 761 -29.22 -21.56 -12.41
C ASN A 761 -28.06 -21.26 -13.38
N ASN A 762 -26.86 -21.76 -13.07
CA ASN A 762 -25.65 -21.59 -13.89
C ASN A 762 -24.64 -22.71 -13.56
N GLY A 763 -23.83 -23.10 -14.55
CA GLY A 763 -22.77 -24.10 -14.43
C GLY A 763 -22.25 -24.46 -15.82
N ARG A 764 -20.96 -24.80 -15.95
CA ARG A 764 -20.36 -25.13 -17.25
C ARG A 764 -20.83 -26.52 -17.73
N ASP A 765 -21.07 -26.64 -19.03
CA ASP A 765 -21.43 -27.93 -19.64
C ASP A 765 -20.39 -29.01 -19.32
N ASN A 766 -20.88 -30.20 -18.95
CA ASN A 766 -20.09 -31.36 -18.52
C ASN A 766 -19.24 -31.14 -17.24
N SER A 767 -19.37 -30.02 -16.53
CA SER A 767 -18.67 -29.81 -15.24
C SER A 767 -19.40 -30.43 -14.05
N TYR A 768 -20.61 -30.98 -14.22
CA TYR A 768 -21.43 -31.58 -13.18
C TYR A 768 -22.36 -32.69 -13.73
N GLU A 769 -22.74 -33.63 -12.87
CA GLU A 769 -23.76 -34.65 -13.15
C GLU A 769 -25.15 -34.23 -12.63
N ALA A 770 -26.20 -34.95 -13.04
CA ALA A 770 -27.56 -34.70 -12.56
C ALA A 770 -27.66 -34.90 -11.02
N PRO A 771 -28.16 -33.91 -10.25
CA PRO A 771 -28.27 -34.01 -8.79
C PRO A 771 -29.11 -35.21 -8.31
N GLU A 772 -28.53 -36.04 -7.43
CA GLU A 772 -29.29 -37.08 -6.73
C GLU A 772 -30.04 -36.50 -5.53
N ILE A 773 -31.28 -36.93 -5.30
CA ILE A 773 -32.10 -36.52 -4.16
C ILE A 773 -32.77 -37.73 -3.50
N GLU A 774 -32.30 -38.11 -2.32
CA GLU A 774 -32.98 -39.00 -1.39
C GLU A 774 -33.81 -38.15 -0.41
N TYR A 775 -35.01 -38.60 -0.06
CA TYR A 775 -35.91 -37.86 0.84
C TYR A 775 -36.60 -38.81 1.82
N ASP A 776 -36.58 -38.44 3.09
CA ASP A 776 -37.24 -39.12 4.20
C ASP A 776 -38.31 -38.17 4.77
N GLU A 777 -39.57 -38.59 4.65
CA GLU A 777 -40.75 -37.83 5.08
C GLU A 777 -40.96 -37.91 6.60
N GLU A 778 -40.57 -39.02 7.24
CA GLU A 778 -40.69 -39.22 8.70
C GLU A 778 -39.63 -38.39 9.45
N GLN A 779 -38.42 -38.27 8.90
CA GLN A 779 -37.34 -37.44 9.44
C GLN A 779 -37.36 -35.98 8.93
N GLN A 780 -38.27 -35.64 8.02
CA GLN A 780 -38.32 -34.34 7.32
C GLN A 780 -36.94 -33.92 6.77
N GLN A 781 -36.28 -34.84 6.08
CA GLN A 781 -34.87 -34.74 5.68
C GLN A 781 -34.68 -35.04 4.19
N ALA A 782 -33.90 -34.22 3.49
CA ALA A 782 -33.39 -34.50 2.16
C ALA A 782 -31.87 -34.69 2.18
N ILE A 783 -31.37 -35.73 1.52
CA ILE A 783 -29.94 -35.93 1.22
C ILE A 783 -29.76 -35.66 -0.27
N ILE A 784 -28.96 -34.66 -0.59
CA ILE A 784 -28.67 -34.20 -1.95
C ILE A 784 -27.19 -34.46 -2.24
N LYS A 785 -26.88 -35.13 -3.34
CA LYS A 785 -25.50 -35.38 -3.78
C LYS A 785 -25.24 -34.66 -5.09
N ILE A 786 -24.15 -33.92 -5.14
CA ILE A 786 -23.67 -33.19 -6.31
C ILE A 786 -22.28 -33.73 -6.67
N ASN A 787 -22.15 -34.37 -7.83
CA ASN A 787 -20.86 -34.74 -8.39
C ASN A 787 -20.47 -33.65 -9.41
N ASN A 788 -19.41 -32.89 -9.14
CA ASN A 788 -18.97 -31.81 -10.04
C ASN A 788 -17.45 -31.56 -9.98
N ASN A 789 -16.92 -30.85 -10.98
CA ASN A 789 -15.60 -30.22 -10.98
C ASN A 789 -15.65 -28.88 -11.72
N GLY A 790 -16.09 -27.83 -11.02
CA GLY A 790 -16.34 -26.51 -11.60
C GLY A 790 -17.09 -25.58 -10.64
N TYR A 791 -17.50 -24.42 -11.14
CA TYR A 791 -18.53 -23.58 -10.51
C TYR A 791 -19.93 -24.09 -10.86
N LEU A 792 -20.83 -24.14 -9.87
CA LEU A 792 -22.24 -24.52 -10.01
C LEU A 792 -23.12 -23.65 -9.09
N ASP A 793 -24.15 -23.03 -9.66
CA ASP A 793 -25.18 -22.26 -8.98
C ASP A 793 -26.51 -22.99 -9.08
N PHE A 794 -27.13 -23.33 -7.96
CA PHE A 794 -28.42 -24.02 -7.95
C PHE A 794 -29.31 -23.62 -6.78
N ASP A 795 -30.61 -23.65 -7.01
CA ASP A 795 -31.63 -23.54 -5.97
C ASP A 795 -32.04 -24.93 -5.49
N ILE A 796 -32.03 -25.14 -4.17
CA ILE A 796 -32.78 -26.21 -3.51
C ILE A 796 -34.15 -25.62 -3.15
N VAL A 797 -35.20 -26.03 -3.86
CA VAL A 797 -36.57 -25.48 -3.72
C VAL A 797 -37.43 -26.44 -2.90
N TYR A 798 -38.10 -25.89 -1.87
CA TYR A 798 -38.86 -26.64 -0.85
C TYR A 798 -40.38 -26.47 -0.98
#